data_AF-A0A947HKS1-F1
#
_entry.id   AF-A0A947HKS1-F1
#
_cell.length_a   1.000
_cell.length_b   1.000
_cell.length_c   1.000
_cell.angle_alpha   90.00
_cell.angle_beta   90.00
_cell.angle_gamma   90.00
#
_symmetry.space_group_name_H-M   'P 1'
#
loop_
_entity.id
_entity.type
_entity.pdbx_description
1 polymer ?
#
loop_
_entity_poly.entity_id
_entity_poly.type
_entity_poly.pdbx_seq_one_letter_code
_entity_poly.pdbx_strand_id
1 'polypeptide(L)'
;MLASRTLLRTALPFLFSVTACSTTDDPDGGQSDAAADAQDGTSDATDGTTATDSTDTTPDAGDDATDGTDGATDGATDGTTDATDGTTDATDGTTDATDGSTDSTDGTDGATDATDGTDGTTDATDGTDGSTDATDGTDGTTDATDGTDGTTDGTDSTDGTTDPCAPGAAQVEHLVALPLGETLFFGSDDYLAFWKDGVDCEPSLVVSPAGSTAALAGDVVAGSRRFTPDVEGIYTIDVGAERVTLTVDGQGVHPDNFLNYNYTPETPLAMVGDTLVVTATTSNAVQLVSFAEDGSAVPGALISTGAWPTSIVATSDTTALVAQTGRDTLGFLDIAQGRITDAIRVGNEPMGLVVDGNAAWIALAEAHQVVKVDLTLREVVAVVDVGREPRAMVLDSLGKRLFVASLISSNAHPHAEADETLPDEWKRDIAIIDLETTAVTYTPEIGTILRGIWLSEDGLELVAAVSHSNNLFAEIAADSKPHSHGLVFIDVSGDTVTLDDIASLNLDDNAGSVGPAGSPMTMTQAGDQFLVALSASNAILALDPTTRAEVARMHVGNDPRGLVVRQGRVWTYAWLDNQLVGLDLPLMNGILKPKNAVTIGNDPTPLEIRQGQRMFNDAFFSKNKDFSCNNCHIDGLTDGLVWNLLVDGDVNTLAFRNVGGTGPFLWGGQLPTLFDFSREVLKLVGADASGAEMELLTTYMQSVTAPPNPYSGPGGKLTDLGEIGKQLFNGPAGCGACHS
;
A
#
# COMPACT_ATOMS: atom_id res chain seq x y z
N MET A 1 32.17 -37.56 26.45
CA MET A 1 33.23 -37.46 27.48
C MET A 1 33.89 -36.09 27.38
N LEU A 2 34.44 -35.57 28.48
CA LEU A 2 34.97 -34.20 28.58
C LEU A 2 36.23 -33.98 27.73
N ALA A 3 36.41 -32.75 27.22
CA ALA A 3 37.66 -31.97 27.37
C ALA A 3 37.46 -30.49 27.00
N SER A 4 37.86 -29.57 27.88
CA SER A 4 37.90 -28.11 27.65
C SER A 4 39.35 -27.61 27.57
N ARG A 5 39.59 -26.48 26.87
CA ARG A 5 40.49 -25.32 27.20
C ARG A 5 40.81 -24.54 25.90
N THR A 6 40.54 -23.24 25.68
CA THR A 6 40.73 -21.95 26.41
C THR A 6 42.14 -21.32 26.28
N LEU A 7 42.19 -19.98 26.04
CA LEU A 7 43.32 -19.01 26.12
C LEU A 7 44.25 -18.93 24.87
N LEU A 8 44.83 -17.78 24.46
CA LEU A 8 44.82 -16.38 24.95
C LEU A 8 45.12 -15.33 23.83
N ARG A 9 44.80 -14.04 24.07
CA ARG A 9 45.28 -12.86 23.31
C ARG A 9 46.73 -12.46 23.67
N THR A 10 47.44 -11.77 22.76
CA THR A 10 48.52 -10.79 23.05
C THR A 10 48.63 -9.73 21.93
N ALA A 11 49.30 -8.60 22.20
CA ALA A 11 49.16 -7.34 21.45
C ALA A 11 50.39 -6.88 20.61
N LEU A 12 50.20 -5.73 19.92
CA LEU A 12 51.10 -4.83 19.14
C LEU A 12 52.50 -4.52 19.76
N PRO A 13 53.42 -3.70 19.16
CA PRO A 13 53.38 -2.91 17.88
C PRO A 13 54.66 -2.99 16.98
N PHE A 14 54.69 -2.35 15.78
CA PHE A 14 55.58 -1.20 15.42
C PHE A 14 55.56 -0.79 13.92
N LEU A 15 55.81 0.52 13.70
CA LEU A 15 55.91 1.32 12.46
C LEU A 15 56.76 0.77 11.28
N PHE A 16 56.39 1.15 10.06
CA PHE A 16 57.22 2.04 9.20
C PHE A 16 56.39 2.76 8.11
N SER A 17 56.85 3.92 7.66
CA SER A 17 56.21 4.80 6.65
C SER A 17 57.09 4.91 5.39
N VAL A 18 56.46 5.07 4.21
CA VAL A 18 57.13 5.61 3.02
C VAL A 18 56.19 6.60 2.32
N THR A 19 56.64 7.86 2.26
CA THR A 19 56.06 8.92 1.43
C THR A 19 56.90 9.08 0.17
N ALA A 20 56.27 9.34 -0.98
CA ALA A 20 56.93 9.97 -2.13
C ALA A 20 55.93 10.86 -2.86
N CYS A 21 56.37 12.05 -3.27
CA CYS A 21 55.55 13.11 -3.86
C CYS A 21 56.37 13.83 -4.93
N SER A 22 55.69 14.45 -5.91
CA SER A 22 56.21 15.45 -6.88
C SER A 22 57.22 14.91 -7.93
N THR A 23 57.46 15.53 -9.10
CA THR A 23 57.19 16.89 -9.63
C THR A 23 57.02 16.91 -11.16
N THR A 24 56.12 17.79 -11.64
CA THR A 24 56.21 18.78 -12.76
C THR A 24 56.62 18.46 -14.22
N ASP A 25 56.00 19.28 -15.09
CA ASP A 25 56.46 19.90 -16.36
C ASP A 25 56.09 19.32 -17.75
N ASP A 26 55.37 20.18 -18.48
CA ASP A 26 55.06 20.31 -19.92
C ASP A 26 56.31 20.86 -20.69
N PRO A 27 56.35 21.15 -22.03
CA PRO A 27 55.38 20.93 -23.11
C PRO A 27 55.99 20.39 -24.46
N ASP A 28 55.26 20.61 -25.56
CA ASP A 28 55.64 20.67 -26.99
C ASP A 28 55.53 19.43 -27.92
N GLY A 29 54.53 19.48 -28.82
CA GLY A 29 54.82 19.73 -30.26
C GLY A 29 54.68 18.58 -31.30
N GLY A 30 53.81 18.78 -32.31
CA GLY A 30 53.81 18.04 -33.59
C GLY A 30 52.43 17.47 -34.00
N GLN A 31 51.53 18.23 -34.64
CA GLN A 31 51.37 18.37 -36.11
C GLN A 31 51.19 17.08 -36.93
N SER A 32 49.98 16.90 -37.51
CA SER A 32 49.78 16.50 -38.91
C SER A 32 48.33 16.70 -39.41
N ASP A 33 48.09 17.90 -39.94
CA ASP A 33 47.29 18.32 -41.11
C ASP A 33 46.31 17.35 -41.84
N ALA A 34 45.06 17.81 -42.04
CA ALA A 34 44.28 17.89 -43.31
C ALA A 34 42.77 18.12 -42.98
N ALA A 35 42.15 19.29 -43.24
CA ALA A 35 41.51 19.73 -44.51
C ALA A 35 40.36 18.81 -44.97
N ALA A 36 39.17 19.25 -45.40
CA ALA A 36 38.44 20.54 -45.52
C ALA A 36 36.91 20.17 -45.55
N ASP A 37 35.88 21.01 -45.65
CA ASP A 37 35.71 22.37 -46.21
C ASP A 37 34.37 22.97 -45.67
N ALA A 38 34.14 24.29 -45.77
CA ALA A 38 32.92 24.94 -45.27
C ALA A 38 32.52 26.22 -46.04
N GLN A 39 31.27 26.26 -46.52
CA GLN A 39 30.47 27.45 -46.92
C GLN A 39 29.00 27.05 -46.70
N ASP A 40 28.13 27.75 -45.95
CA ASP A 40 27.78 29.18 -45.84
C ASP A 40 27.01 29.75 -47.05
N GLY A 41 25.94 30.51 -46.77
CA GLY A 41 24.97 31.02 -47.74
C GLY A 41 23.70 31.56 -47.08
N THR A 42 23.69 32.87 -46.78
CA THR A 42 22.57 33.57 -46.13
C THR A 42 21.67 34.35 -47.10
N SER A 43 20.50 34.75 -46.59
CA SER A 43 19.71 35.96 -46.91
C SER A 43 18.55 35.93 -47.95
N ASP A 44 17.36 36.25 -47.39
CA ASP A 44 16.38 37.28 -47.79
C ASP A 44 15.27 37.12 -48.87
N ALA A 45 14.07 37.51 -48.40
CA ALA A 45 13.09 38.43 -49.00
C ALA A 45 11.93 37.95 -49.93
N THR A 46 10.74 37.94 -49.31
CA THR A 46 9.48 38.63 -49.71
C THR A 46 8.55 38.17 -50.86
N ASP A 47 7.25 38.18 -50.47
CA ASP A 47 6.04 38.61 -51.19
C ASP A 47 5.11 37.53 -51.81
N GLY A 48 3.79 37.79 -51.73
CA GLY A 48 2.73 36.90 -52.23
C GLY A 48 1.41 36.90 -51.44
N THR A 49 0.59 37.95 -51.58
CA THR A 49 -0.75 38.07 -50.95
C THR A 49 -1.91 37.52 -51.80
N THR A 50 -3.07 37.26 -51.15
CA THR A 50 -4.46 37.09 -51.73
C THR A 50 -4.76 35.80 -52.52
N ALA A 51 -6.00 35.31 -52.69
CA ALA A 51 -7.28 35.37 -51.94
C ALA A 51 -8.31 34.41 -52.64
N THR A 52 -9.52 34.26 -52.08
CA THR A 52 -10.75 33.60 -52.66
C THR A 52 -10.65 32.08 -52.93
N ASP A 53 -11.45 31.21 -52.30
CA ASP A 53 -12.94 31.06 -52.28
C ASP A 53 -13.50 30.31 -53.49
N SER A 54 -14.03 29.10 -53.22
CA SER A 54 -15.22 28.59 -53.90
C SER A 54 -15.89 27.46 -53.08
N THR A 55 -17.16 27.70 -52.73
CA THR A 55 -18.12 26.72 -52.20
C THR A 55 -18.62 25.76 -53.28
N ASP A 56 -18.95 24.51 -52.93
CA ASP A 56 -20.22 23.90 -53.37
C ASP A 56 -20.71 22.81 -52.38
N THR A 57 -21.90 22.26 -52.65
CA THR A 57 -22.88 21.89 -51.62
C THR A 57 -23.50 20.49 -51.84
N THR A 58 -23.74 19.78 -50.72
CA THR A 58 -24.92 18.95 -50.31
C THR A 58 -25.86 18.30 -51.35
N PRO A 59 -26.74 17.34 -50.95
CA PRO A 59 -26.53 16.11 -50.17
C PRO A 59 -27.31 14.91 -50.81
N ASP A 60 -27.35 13.73 -50.17
CA ASP A 60 -28.58 12.92 -50.18
C ASP A 60 -28.67 11.96 -48.97
N ALA A 61 -29.88 11.49 -48.65
CA ALA A 61 -30.20 10.64 -47.48
C ALA A 61 -31.21 9.54 -47.85
N GLY A 62 -31.36 8.48 -47.03
CA GLY A 62 -32.44 7.49 -47.22
C GLY A 62 -32.32 6.16 -46.46
N ASP A 63 -32.86 6.13 -45.25
CA ASP A 63 -33.83 5.17 -44.69
C ASP A 63 -33.69 3.63 -44.87
N ASP A 64 -33.48 2.95 -43.72
CA ASP A 64 -34.30 1.89 -43.10
C ASP A 64 -34.78 0.58 -43.80
N ALA A 65 -34.51 -0.51 -43.06
CA ALA A 65 -35.44 -1.60 -42.65
C ALA A 65 -35.62 -2.93 -43.45
N THR A 66 -35.14 -4.01 -42.79
CA THR A 66 -35.81 -5.30 -42.45
C THR A 66 -35.90 -6.53 -43.39
N ASP A 67 -35.64 -7.69 -42.75
CA ASP A 67 -36.17 -9.07 -42.92
C ASP A 67 -35.64 -9.99 -44.06
N GLY A 68 -35.43 -11.28 -43.73
CA GLY A 68 -35.15 -12.36 -44.69
C GLY A 68 -34.45 -13.62 -44.15
N THR A 69 -35.20 -14.67 -43.83
CA THR A 69 -34.75 -16.05 -43.53
C THR A 69 -35.14 -17.03 -44.66
N ASP A 70 -34.72 -18.30 -44.76
CA ASP A 70 -33.76 -19.19 -44.07
C ASP A 70 -33.31 -20.30 -45.07
N GLY A 71 -32.40 -21.21 -44.66
CA GLY A 71 -32.21 -22.49 -45.37
C GLY A 71 -30.82 -23.15 -45.23
N ALA A 72 -30.79 -24.47 -45.06
CA ALA A 72 -29.58 -25.27 -44.78
C ALA A 72 -29.42 -26.51 -45.70
N THR A 73 -28.28 -27.21 -45.55
CA THR A 73 -27.89 -28.54 -46.12
C THR A 73 -27.55 -28.62 -47.62
N ASP A 74 -26.66 -29.50 -48.12
CA ASP A 74 -25.74 -30.52 -47.51
C ASP A 74 -24.25 -30.28 -47.95
N GLY A 75 -23.23 -31.18 -47.89
CA GLY A 75 -23.12 -32.63 -47.61
C GLY A 75 -21.65 -33.12 -47.43
N ALA A 76 -21.34 -34.40 -47.73
CA ALA A 76 -20.02 -35.06 -47.56
C ALA A 76 -19.37 -35.46 -48.94
N THR A 77 -18.16 -36.04 -49.11
CA THR A 77 -17.32 -37.00 -48.34
C THR A 77 -15.91 -37.17 -48.95
N ASP A 78 -14.93 -37.69 -48.18
CA ASP A 78 -13.62 -38.34 -48.56
C ASP A 78 -12.55 -37.55 -49.38
N GLY A 79 -11.25 -37.89 -49.36
CA GLY A 79 -10.54 -39.06 -48.78
C GLY A 79 -9.01 -38.89 -48.64
N THR A 80 -8.32 -39.95 -48.19
CA THR A 80 -6.90 -39.99 -47.71
C THR A 80 -5.84 -40.41 -48.75
N THR A 81 -4.57 -40.00 -48.61
CA THR A 81 -3.39 -40.89 -48.85
C THR A 81 -2.04 -40.34 -48.32
N ASP A 82 -1.17 -41.27 -47.93
CA ASP A 82 0.14 -41.14 -47.24
C ASP A 82 1.28 -40.42 -47.98
N ALA A 83 2.30 -39.96 -47.22
CA ALA A 83 3.69 -40.46 -47.36
C ALA A 83 4.58 -40.15 -46.12
N THR A 84 5.55 -41.03 -45.84
CA THR A 84 6.43 -41.09 -44.65
C THR A 84 7.90 -40.71 -44.90
N ASP A 85 8.58 -40.09 -43.92
CA ASP A 85 9.77 -40.58 -43.18
C ASP A 85 10.06 -39.64 -41.97
N GLY A 86 10.91 -39.91 -40.98
CA GLY A 86 11.64 -41.13 -40.58
C GLY A 86 12.42 -40.90 -39.26
N THR A 87 12.38 -41.82 -38.30
CA THR A 87 13.04 -41.71 -36.97
C THR A 87 14.20 -42.69 -36.77
N THR A 88 15.34 -42.21 -36.27
CA THR A 88 16.38 -42.93 -35.50
C THR A 88 17.33 -41.88 -34.87
N ASP A 89 18.03 -42.09 -33.75
CA ASP A 89 18.18 -43.27 -32.88
C ASP A 89 18.46 -42.80 -31.42
N ALA A 90 18.25 -43.70 -30.45
CA ALA A 90 18.48 -43.42 -29.02
C ALA A 90 19.87 -43.86 -28.53
N THR A 91 20.36 -43.26 -27.43
CA THR A 91 21.14 -44.00 -26.41
C THR A 91 21.14 -43.29 -25.05
N ASP A 92 21.59 -44.00 -24.03
CA ASP A 92 21.37 -43.79 -22.60
C ASP A 92 22.51 -43.05 -21.86
N GLY A 93 22.22 -42.65 -20.62
CA GLY A 93 23.19 -41.99 -19.73
C GLY A 93 22.63 -41.75 -18.33
N THR A 94 22.61 -42.78 -17.48
CA THR A 94 22.28 -42.67 -16.05
C THR A 94 23.54 -42.41 -15.22
N THR A 95 23.50 -41.52 -14.22
CA THR A 95 24.18 -41.68 -12.92
C THR A 95 23.83 -40.58 -11.90
N ASP A 96 23.08 -40.99 -10.87
CA ASP A 96 23.14 -40.69 -9.42
C ASP A 96 23.51 -39.31 -8.81
N ALA A 97 22.86 -39.12 -7.64
CA ALA A 97 23.18 -38.27 -6.48
C ALA A 97 22.65 -36.81 -6.50
N THR A 98 21.99 -36.29 -5.46
CA THR A 98 21.64 -36.89 -4.14
C THR A 98 20.41 -36.19 -3.55
N ASP A 99 19.48 -36.94 -2.98
CA ASP A 99 18.32 -36.46 -2.23
C ASP A 99 18.65 -36.33 -0.73
N GLY A 100 18.75 -35.08 -0.26
CA GLY A 100 18.98 -34.74 1.14
C GLY A 100 17.69 -34.59 1.93
N SER A 101 17.10 -35.70 2.40
CA SER A 101 15.99 -35.67 3.36
C SER A 101 16.49 -35.29 4.77
N THR A 102 15.81 -34.35 5.43
CA THR A 102 15.80 -34.22 6.90
C THR A 102 14.38 -34.06 7.43
N ASP A 103 13.74 -35.21 7.64
CA ASP A 103 13.16 -35.61 8.94
C ASP A 103 12.24 -34.61 9.66
N SER A 104 10.93 -34.84 9.55
CA SER A 104 9.97 -34.51 10.61
C SER A 104 9.13 -35.75 10.89
N THR A 105 9.08 -36.14 12.17
CA THR A 105 8.65 -37.45 12.63
C THR A 105 7.14 -37.58 12.80
N ASP A 106 6.70 -38.84 12.79
CA ASP A 106 5.32 -39.29 12.75
C ASP A 106 4.62 -39.32 14.11
N GLY A 107 3.34 -38.91 14.11
CA GLY A 107 2.38 -39.13 15.18
C GLY A 107 1.11 -39.73 14.61
N THR A 108 0.98 -41.06 14.68
CA THR A 108 -0.20 -41.84 14.23
C THR A 108 -1.46 -41.44 14.99
N ASP A 109 -2.61 -41.27 14.34
CA ASP A 109 -3.59 -42.33 14.01
C ASP A 109 -4.53 -41.87 12.85
N GLY A 110 -5.35 -42.65 12.15
CA GLY A 110 -5.87 -44.01 12.30
C GLY A 110 -7.16 -44.07 11.47
N ALA A 111 -7.06 -44.43 10.18
CA ALA A 111 -8.18 -44.33 9.22
C ALA A 111 -9.30 -45.37 9.44
N THR A 112 -10.54 -45.00 9.10
CA THR A 112 -11.59 -45.94 8.67
C THR A 112 -12.34 -45.36 7.47
N ASP A 113 -12.61 -46.21 6.48
CA ASP A 113 -13.15 -45.86 5.16
C ASP A 113 -14.61 -45.38 5.17
N ALA A 114 -14.96 -44.52 4.21
CA ALA A 114 -16.23 -44.59 3.50
C ALA A 114 -16.15 -43.91 2.11
N THR A 115 -16.00 -44.70 1.05
CA THR A 115 -16.27 -44.27 -0.35
C THR A 115 -16.93 -45.38 -1.15
N ASP A 116 -18.25 -45.35 -1.30
CA ASP A 116 -18.97 -45.28 -2.58
C ASP A 116 -20.47 -44.95 -2.28
N GLY A 117 -21.28 -44.46 -3.22
CA GLY A 117 -21.01 -44.20 -4.63
C GLY A 117 -22.15 -43.47 -5.33
N THR A 118 -22.04 -43.28 -6.65
CA THR A 118 -23.06 -42.65 -7.50
C THR A 118 -23.13 -43.29 -8.89
N ASP A 119 -24.15 -44.12 -9.15
CA ASP A 119 -25.03 -44.13 -10.34
C ASP A 119 -26.07 -45.28 -10.19
N GLY A 120 -27.27 -45.25 -10.78
CA GLY A 120 -28.00 -44.17 -11.43
C GLY A 120 -29.42 -44.63 -11.88
N THR A 121 -30.02 -43.85 -12.78
CA THR A 121 -31.18 -44.16 -13.67
C THR A 121 -32.64 -43.97 -13.22
N THR A 122 -33.32 -43.12 -14.01
CA THR A 122 -34.72 -43.19 -14.54
C THR A 122 -35.96 -42.88 -13.68
N ASP A 123 -36.60 -41.76 -14.08
CA ASP A 123 -38.04 -41.47 -14.17
C ASP A 123 -39.06 -42.60 -13.87
N ALA A 124 -40.08 -42.32 -13.05
CA ALA A 124 -41.36 -41.79 -13.56
C ALA A 124 -42.54 -41.79 -12.53
N THR A 125 -43.48 -40.86 -12.73
CA THR A 125 -44.92 -40.85 -12.34
C THR A 125 -45.38 -40.72 -10.87
N ASP A 126 -46.07 -39.57 -10.65
CA ASP A 126 -47.24 -39.26 -9.79
C ASP A 126 -47.25 -39.58 -8.26
N GLY A 127 -47.95 -38.80 -7.42
CA GLY A 127 -48.89 -37.71 -7.72
C GLY A 127 -49.21 -36.76 -6.55
N THR A 128 -50.16 -35.85 -6.80
CA THR A 128 -50.83 -34.93 -5.84
C THR A 128 -51.32 -35.64 -4.58
N ASP A 129 -51.36 -35.06 -3.37
CA ASP A 129 -52.04 -33.83 -2.91
C ASP A 129 -51.42 -33.34 -1.56
N GLY A 130 -51.75 -32.24 -0.87
CA GLY A 130 -52.67 -31.10 -1.05
C GLY A 130 -53.15 -30.54 0.31
N SER A 131 -52.95 -29.23 0.60
CA SER A 131 -53.63 -28.40 1.65
C SER A 131 -53.51 -28.84 3.15
N THR A 132 -53.57 -28.00 4.19
CA THR A 132 -54.08 -26.62 4.38
C THR A 132 -53.58 -25.99 5.70
N ASP A 133 -53.81 -24.67 5.84
CA ASP A 133 -53.69 -23.77 7.01
C ASP A 133 -53.98 -24.30 8.43
N ALA A 134 -53.25 -23.75 9.43
CA ALA A 134 -53.74 -22.85 10.53
C ALA A 134 -52.64 -22.71 11.62
N THR A 135 -52.05 -21.54 11.93
CA THR A 135 -52.52 -20.39 12.76
C THR A 135 -52.99 -20.69 14.20
N ASP A 136 -52.57 -19.79 15.13
CA ASP A 136 -52.98 -19.66 16.56
C ASP A 136 -52.43 -20.74 17.53
N GLY A 137 -51.79 -20.41 18.67
CA GLY A 137 -51.54 -19.09 19.27
C GLY A 137 -50.74 -19.11 20.58
N THR A 138 -50.99 -18.12 21.44
CA THR A 138 -50.13 -17.76 22.59
C THR A 138 -50.79 -17.97 23.96
N ASP A 139 -50.16 -18.77 24.82
CA ASP A 139 -49.94 -18.63 26.27
C ASP A 139 -49.27 -19.94 26.76
N GLY A 140 -48.71 -20.13 27.96
CA GLY A 140 -48.64 -19.35 29.19
C GLY A 140 -47.76 -20.12 30.19
N THR A 141 -47.23 -19.43 31.20
CA THR A 141 -46.28 -19.97 32.19
C THR A 141 -46.87 -21.03 33.12
N THR A 142 -46.08 -22.03 33.55
CA THR A 142 -46.09 -22.51 34.96
C THR A 142 -44.89 -23.42 35.30
N ASP A 143 -44.43 -23.34 36.55
CA ASP A 143 -43.34 -24.15 37.10
C ASP A 143 -43.64 -25.66 37.16
N ALA A 144 -42.61 -26.48 36.92
CA ALA A 144 -42.50 -27.83 37.44
C ALA A 144 -41.07 -28.07 37.95
N THR A 145 -40.96 -28.42 39.24
CA THR A 145 -39.69 -28.81 39.89
C THR A 145 -39.66 -30.32 40.13
N ASP A 146 -38.45 -30.86 40.03
CA ASP A 146 -38.03 -32.24 40.31
C ASP A 146 -38.36 -33.32 39.26
N GLY A 147 -37.38 -34.21 39.10
CA GLY A 147 -37.23 -35.11 37.94
C GLY A 147 -35.75 -35.39 37.63
N THR A 148 -34.98 -35.84 38.61
CA THR A 148 -33.58 -36.23 38.40
C THR A 148 -33.48 -37.58 37.70
N ASP A 149 -33.15 -37.60 36.41
CA ASP A 149 -32.45 -38.72 35.77
C ASP A 149 -31.06 -38.28 35.28
N GLY A 150 -30.08 -39.15 35.54
CA GLY A 150 -28.67 -38.83 35.31
C GLY A 150 -28.24 -39.25 33.92
N THR A 151 -28.16 -38.28 33.00
CA THR A 151 -27.17 -38.31 31.92
C THR A 151 -26.04 -37.35 32.28
N THR A 152 -24.81 -37.85 32.27
CA THR A 152 -23.62 -37.00 32.36
C THR A 152 -23.46 -36.26 31.04
N ASP A 153 -24.16 -35.14 30.89
CA ASP A 153 -23.75 -34.13 29.94
C ASP A 153 -22.32 -33.68 30.29
N GLY A 154 -21.58 -33.32 29.24
CA GLY A 154 -20.20 -32.88 29.37
C GLY A 154 -20.09 -31.75 30.39
N THR A 155 -18.96 -31.70 31.09
CA THR A 155 -18.63 -30.56 31.93
C THR A 155 -18.65 -29.30 31.06
N ASP A 156 -19.75 -28.55 31.13
CA ASP A 156 -19.69 -27.11 31.20
C ASP A 156 -18.54 -26.78 32.14
N SER A 157 -17.48 -26.18 31.59
CA SER A 157 -16.38 -25.73 32.40
C SER A 157 -16.91 -24.55 33.20
N THR A 158 -17.32 -24.82 34.44
CA THR A 158 -17.27 -23.82 35.49
C THR A 158 -15.79 -23.45 35.67
N ASP A 159 -15.27 -22.63 34.76
CA ASP A 159 -13.96 -22.05 34.85
C ASP A 159 -14.04 -21.03 35.98
N GLY A 160 -13.59 -21.47 37.16
CA GLY A 160 -13.55 -20.68 38.37
C GLY A 160 -12.57 -19.53 38.22
N THR A 161 -12.97 -18.52 37.43
CA THR A 161 -12.32 -17.23 37.34
C THR A 161 -12.49 -16.53 38.68
N THR A 162 -11.46 -16.64 39.53
CA THR A 162 -11.29 -15.67 40.59
C THR A 162 -11.07 -14.32 39.91
N ASP A 163 -11.98 -13.38 40.15
CA ASP A 163 -11.77 -11.96 39.83
C ASP A 163 -10.33 -11.57 40.19
N PRO A 164 -9.47 -11.20 39.23
CA PRO A 164 -8.07 -10.91 39.50
C PRO A 164 -7.91 -9.63 40.34
N CYS A 165 -8.95 -8.80 40.45
CA CYS A 165 -8.98 -7.65 41.35
C CYS A 165 -9.35 -8.05 42.80
N ALA A 166 -9.75 -9.32 43.05
CA ALA A 166 -10.20 -9.77 44.35
C ALA A 166 -9.06 -9.84 45.39
N PRO A 167 -9.27 -9.35 46.63
CA PRO A 167 -8.25 -9.41 47.68
C PRO A 167 -7.81 -10.84 48.01
N GLY A 168 -6.53 -11.14 47.71
CA GLY A 168 -5.93 -12.45 47.99
C GLY A 168 -5.99 -13.45 46.84
N ALA A 169 -6.38 -13.04 45.63
CA ALA A 169 -6.15 -13.81 44.41
C ALA A 169 -4.65 -14.14 44.25
N ALA A 170 -4.35 -15.34 43.74
CA ALA A 170 -2.99 -15.79 43.50
C ALA A 170 -2.41 -15.10 42.27
N GLN A 171 -1.16 -14.65 42.33
CA GLN A 171 -0.57 -13.98 41.17
C GLN A 171 -0.28 -14.94 40.02
N VAL A 172 -0.64 -14.50 38.81
CA VAL A 172 -0.42 -15.20 37.54
C VAL A 172 0.59 -14.38 36.73
N GLU A 173 1.66 -15.01 36.26
CA GLU A 173 2.70 -14.35 35.48
C GLU A 173 2.55 -14.66 33.99
N HIS A 174 2.52 -13.60 33.18
CA HIS A 174 2.46 -13.63 31.73
C HIS A 174 3.76 -13.04 31.16
N LEU A 175 4.31 -13.70 30.13
CA LEU A 175 5.53 -13.26 29.46
C LEU A 175 5.16 -12.82 28.04
N VAL A 176 5.47 -11.58 27.69
CA VAL A 176 5.18 -10.99 26.39
C VAL A 176 6.49 -10.45 25.80
N ALA A 177 6.75 -10.74 24.53
CA ALA A 177 7.79 -10.07 23.76
C ALA A 177 7.13 -8.92 22.97
N LEU A 178 7.69 -7.72 23.06
CA LEU A 178 7.16 -6.54 22.38
C LEU A 178 8.30 -5.79 21.65
N PRO A 179 8.14 -5.42 20.38
CA PRO A 179 9.08 -4.55 19.70
C PRO A 179 9.22 -3.18 20.39
N LEU A 180 10.39 -2.56 20.30
CA LEU A 180 10.57 -1.18 20.76
C LEU A 180 9.74 -0.23 19.87
N GLY A 181 9.00 0.70 20.48
CA GLY A 181 8.16 1.67 19.76
C GLY A 181 6.73 1.21 19.46
N GLU A 182 6.42 -0.09 19.66
CA GLU A 182 5.05 -0.60 19.72
C GLU A 182 4.33 -0.14 20.99
N THR A 183 3.00 -0.03 20.93
CA THR A 183 2.19 0.38 22.09
C THR A 183 1.17 -0.69 22.45
N LEU A 184 1.11 -1.03 23.74
CA LEU A 184 0.14 -1.96 24.30
C LEU A 184 -1.12 -1.22 24.74
N PHE A 185 -2.30 -1.72 24.36
CA PHE A 185 -3.61 -1.18 24.76
C PHE A 185 -4.37 -2.16 25.68
N PHE A 186 -4.52 -1.81 26.96
CA PHE A 186 -5.12 -2.71 27.94
C PHE A 186 -6.61 -2.94 27.64
N GLY A 187 -7.01 -4.22 27.58
CA GLY A 187 -8.39 -4.62 27.31
C GLY A 187 -8.81 -4.66 25.83
N SER A 188 -7.89 -4.45 24.87
CA SER A 188 -8.23 -4.54 23.43
C SER A 188 -7.01 -4.78 22.52
N ASP A 189 -5.96 -5.41 23.03
CA ASP A 189 -4.68 -5.60 22.34
C ASP A 189 -4.31 -7.09 22.22
N ASP A 190 -3.80 -7.47 21.06
CA ASP A 190 -3.46 -8.83 20.69
C ASP A 190 -2.29 -9.43 21.49
N TYR A 191 -1.36 -8.58 21.97
CA TYR A 191 -0.29 -9.02 22.88
C TYR A 191 -0.80 -9.42 24.27
N LEU A 192 -2.02 -8.99 24.64
CA LEU A 192 -2.66 -9.27 25.93
C LEU A 192 -3.72 -10.37 25.81
N ALA A 193 -3.54 -11.32 24.89
CA ALA A 193 -4.47 -12.42 24.56
C ALA A 193 -5.07 -13.23 25.71
N PHE A 194 -4.33 -13.34 26.80
CA PHE A 194 -4.70 -14.07 28.01
C PHE A 194 -5.69 -13.30 28.88
N TRP A 195 -5.82 -11.99 28.66
CA TRP A 195 -6.67 -11.07 29.39
C TRP A 195 -8.13 -11.25 28.97
N LYS A 196 -9.04 -11.48 29.92
CA LYS A 196 -10.48 -11.49 29.63
C LYS A 196 -11.06 -10.07 29.66
N ASP A 197 -12.04 -9.82 28.81
CA ASP A 197 -12.82 -8.57 28.81
C ASP A 197 -13.50 -8.36 30.18
N GLY A 198 -13.53 -7.11 30.67
CA GLY A 198 -14.26 -6.76 31.89
C GLY A 198 -13.49 -6.87 33.22
N VAL A 199 -12.15 -6.80 33.21
CA VAL A 199 -11.35 -6.67 34.44
C VAL A 199 -11.20 -5.19 34.84
N ASP A 200 -11.84 -4.80 35.93
CA ASP A 200 -11.95 -3.40 36.40
C ASP A 200 -10.71 -2.87 37.18
N CYS A 201 -9.61 -3.62 37.30
CA CYS A 201 -8.42 -3.15 38.04
C CYS A 201 -7.45 -2.35 37.16
N GLU A 202 -7.06 -1.17 37.69
CA GLU A 202 -6.06 -0.30 37.08
C GLU A 202 -4.69 -0.99 36.96
N PRO A 203 -4.05 -0.96 35.77
CA PRO A 203 -2.68 -1.42 35.60
C PRO A 203 -1.69 -0.49 36.32
N SER A 204 -0.54 -1.04 36.70
CA SER A 204 0.51 -0.31 37.41
C SER A 204 1.90 -0.78 36.98
N LEU A 205 2.77 0.16 36.59
CA LEU A 205 4.15 -0.14 36.21
C LEU A 205 5.00 -0.35 37.47
N VAL A 206 5.57 -1.54 37.60
CA VAL A 206 6.35 -1.99 38.78
C VAL A 206 7.85 -2.00 38.51
N VAL A 207 8.26 -2.35 37.29
CA VAL A 207 9.67 -2.38 36.85
C VAL A 207 9.79 -1.71 35.49
N SER A 208 10.82 -0.88 35.32
CA SER A 208 11.26 -0.36 34.03
C SER A 208 12.80 -0.37 33.91
N PRO A 209 13.36 -0.43 32.68
CA PRO A 209 14.79 -0.33 32.43
C PRO A 209 15.37 1.04 32.83
N ALA A 210 16.67 1.06 33.12
CA ALA A 210 17.36 2.31 33.42
C ALA A 210 17.39 3.24 32.19
N GLY A 211 16.91 4.48 32.35
CA GLY A 211 16.78 5.46 31.27
C GLY A 211 15.39 5.50 30.64
N SER A 212 14.51 4.56 30.98
CA SER A 212 13.10 4.64 30.61
C SER A 212 12.39 5.78 31.34
N THR A 213 11.50 6.46 30.61
CA THR A 213 10.52 7.43 31.09
C THR A 213 9.08 7.00 30.81
N ALA A 214 8.90 5.82 30.20
CA ALA A 214 7.60 5.25 29.89
C ALA A 214 6.70 5.16 31.13
N ALA A 215 5.43 5.50 30.94
CA ALA A 215 4.40 5.47 31.96
C ALA A 215 3.09 4.99 31.34
N LEU A 216 2.18 4.50 32.19
CA LEU A 216 0.82 4.20 31.76
C LEU A 216 0.07 5.51 31.51
N ALA A 217 -0.54 5.62 30.34
CA ALA A 217 -1.41 6.73 29.96
C ALA A 217 -2.87 6.28 29.91
N GLY A 218 -3.80 7.23 30.03
CA GLY A 218 -5.19 7.01 29.63
C GLY A 218 -5.28 6.83 28.12
N ASP A 219 -6.20 5.98 27.68
CA ASP A 219 -6.43 5.69 26.26
C ASP A 219 -7.73 6.33 25.75
N VAL A 220 -7.92 6.38 24.41
CA VAL A 220 -9.07 7.02 23.76
C VAL A 220 -10.40 6.38 24.18
N VAL A 221 -10.39 5.08 24.48
CA VAL A 221 -11.54 4.41 25.12
C VAL A 221 -11.55 4.76 26.61
N ALA A 222 -12.60 5.45 27.07
CA ALA A 222 -12.71 5.90 28.45
C ALA A 222 -12.61 4.73 29.46
N GLY A 223 -11.59 4.75 30.31
CA GLY A 223 -11.27 3.69 31.27
C GLY A 223 -10.15 2.75 30.83
N SER A 224 -9.89 2.64 29.52
CA SER A 224 -8.72 1.95 28.97
C SER A 224 -7.41 2.65 29.35
N ARG A 225 -6.31 1.92 29.22
CA ARG A 225 -4.94 2.37 29.46
C ARG A 225 -4.07 1.93 28.31
N ARG A 226 -2.98 2.67 28.08
CA ARG A 226 -1.95 2.27 27.13
C ARG A 226 -0.55 2.40 27.71
N PHE A 227 0.38 1.66 27.14
CA PHE A 227 1.78 1.66 27.53
C PHE A 227 2.71 1.54 26.31
N THR A 228 3.53 2.57 26.08
CA THR A 228 4.58 2.60 25.06
C THR A 228 5.95 2.50 25.74
N PRO A 229 6.71 1.40 25.60
CA PRO A 229 8.06 1.33 26.11
C PRO A 229 9.01 2.16 25.24
N ASP A 230 9.90 2.89 25.90
CA ASP A 230 10.75 3.93 25.30
C ASP A 230 12.25 3.59 25.36
N VAL A 231 12.61 2.40 25.86
CA VAL A 231 13.96 1.82 25.92
C VAL A 231 13.86 0.30 25.89
N GLU A 232 14.84 -0.38 25.29
CA GLU A 232 14.98 -1.85 25.38
C GLU A 232 15.13 -2.35 26.83
N GLY A 233 14.69 -3.59 27.08
CA GLY A 233 14.86 -4.27 28.35
C GLY A 233 13.57 -4.85 28.93
N ILE A 234 13.58 -5.11 30.24
CA ILE A 234 12.45 -5.74 30.93
C ILE A 234 11.58 -4.69 31.61
N TYR A 235 10.29 -4.73 31.33
CA TYR A 235 9.26 -4.02 32.07
C TYR A 235 8.35 -5.02 32.79
N THR A 236 7.76 -4.60 33.89
CA THR A 236 6.77 -5.41 34.62
C THR A 236 5.59 -4.54 34.99
N ILE A 237 4.39 -4.96 34.57
CA ILE A 237 3.14 -4.26 34.82
C ILE A 237 2.24 -5.22 35.61
N ASP A 238 1.83 -4.80 36.80
CA ASP A 238 0.87 -5.53 37.63
C ASP A 238 -0.53 -4.94 37.41
N VAL A 239 -1.51 -5.81 37.20
CA VAL A 239 -2.91 -5.46 36.92
C VAL A 239 -3.79 -6.38 37.77
N GLY A 240 -4.15 -5.91 38.97
CA GLY A 240 -4.70 -6.79 40.01
C GLY A 240 -3.73 -7.90 40.41
N ALA A 241 -4.17 -9.15 40.31
CA ALA A 241 -3.35 -10.34 40.55
C ALA A 241 -2.55 -10.78 39.30
N GLU A 242 -2.83 -10.27 38.12
CA GLU A 242 -2.06 -10.61 36.93
C GLU A 242 -0.79 -9.74 36.84
N ARG A 243 0.33 -10.35 36.46
CA ARG A 243 1.61 -9.69 36.20
C ARG A 243 2.03 -9.94 34.77
N VAL A 244 2.16 -8.88 33.99
CA VAL A 244 2.70 -8.93 32.63
C VAL A 244 4.15 -8.50 32.65
N THR A 245 5.06 -9.40 32.27
CA THR A 245 6.49 -9.09 32.10
C THR A 245 6.77 -8.94 30.61
N LEU A 246 7.11 -7.71 30.20
CA LEU A 246 7.45 -7.37 28.82
C LEU A 246 8.96 -7.52 28.62
N THR A 247 9.37 -8.25 27.59
CA THR A 247 10.72 -8.21 27.06
C THR A 247 10.71 -7.33 25.82
N VAL A 248 11.33 -6.14 25.92
CA VAL A 248 11.34 -5.13 24.86
C VAL A 248 12.67 -5.12 24.13
N ASP A 249 12.60 -5.17 22.80
CA ASP A 249 13.72 -5.41 21.89
C ASP A 249 13.61 -4.50 20.65
N GLY A 250 14.68 -3.76 20.31
CA GLY A 250 14.78 -2.90 19.13
C GLY A 250 15.64 -3.49 18.01
N GLN A 251 16.15 -4.72 18.17
CA GLN A 251 16.88 -5.49 17.15
C GLN A 251 16.18 -6.81 16.78
N GLY A 252 15.12 -7.15 17.52
CA GLY A 252 14.30 -8.33 17.31
C GLY A 252 13.57 -8.33 15.99
N VAL A 253 13.20 -9.53 15.55
CA VAL A 253 12.22 -9.70 14.48
C VAL A 253 10.88 -9.26 15.08
N HIS A 254 10.38 -8.08 14.67
CA HIS A 254 8.96 -7.72 14.86
C HIS A 254 8.13 -8.92 14.38
N PRO A 255 7.04 -9.34 15.06
CA PRO A 255 6.23 -10.45 14.55
C PRO A 255 5.83 -10.23 13.08
N ASP A 256 5.60 -8.97 12.71
CA ASP A 256 5.28 -8.50 11.35
C ASP A 256 6.47 -8.09 10.48
N ASN A 257 7.73 -8.27 10.89
CA ASN A 257 8.91 -7.81 10.11
C ASN A 257 9.01 -8.46 8.72
N PHE A 258 8.26 -9.52 8.45
CA PHE A 258 8.11 -10.07 7.10
C PHE A 258 6.63 -10.38 6.77
N LEU A 259 5.67 -9.86 7.54
CA LEU A 259 4.27 -9.87 7.10
C LEU A 259 4.09 -8.72 6.10
N ASN A 260 4.13 -9.08 4.81
CA ASN A 260 4.05 -8.13 3.71
C ASN A 260 2.60 -7.63 3.54
N TYR A 261 2.18 -6.71 4.40
CA TYR A 261 0.92 -5.97 4.28
C TYR A 261 0.90 -5.04 3.06
N ASN A 262 2.08 -4.79 2.48
CA ASN A 262 2.31 -4.00 1.27
C ASN A 262 1.78 -2.55 1.35
N TYR A 263 1.72 -1.97 2.57
CA TYR A 263 1.45 -0.55 2.74
C TYR A 263 2.58 0.28 2.14
N THR A 264 2.26 1.08 1.13
CA THR A 264 3.26 1.91 0.47
C THR A 264 3.37 3.29 1.14
N PRO A 265 4.55 3.94 1.15
CA PRO A 265 4.72 5.20 1.89
C PRO A 265 3.98 6.34 1.20
N GLU A 266 3.24 7.17 1.94
CA GLU A 266 2.44 8.28 1.38
C GLU A 266 3.21 9.61 1.50
N THR A 267 3.46 10.08 2.73
CA THR A 267 4.34 11.24 2.98
C THR A 267 5.59 10.84 3.78
N PRO A 268 6.57 10.14 3.16
CA PRO A 268 7.68 9.50 3.88
C PRO A 268 8.79 10.44 4.37
N LEU A 269 8.74 11.73 4.04
CA LEU A 269 9.83 12.69 4.28
C LEU A 269 9.33 13.93 5.01
N ALA A 270 9.93 14.24 6.17
CA ALA A 270 9.69 15.49 6.89
C ALA A 270 10.98 16.12 7.42
N MET A 271 11.10 17.44 7.28
CA MET A 271 12.11 18.22 7.99
C MET A 271 11.63 18.49 9.42
N VAL A 272 12.40 18.03 10.41
CA VAL A 272 12.18 18.30 11.84
C VAL A 272 13.37 19.12 12.34
N GLY A 273 13.18 20.44 12.36
CA GLY A 273 14.26 21.41 12.50
C GLY A 273 15.32 21.21 11.40
N ASP A 274 16.56 20.96 11.79
CA ASP A 274 17.67 20.70 10.87
C ASP A 274 17.82 19.23 10.44
N THR A 275 16.99 18.31 10.95
CA THR A 275 17.07 16.87 10.64
C THR A 275 16.03 16.48 9.60
N LEU A 276 16.42 15.80 8.51
CA LEU A 276 15.46 15.13 7.64
C LEU A 276 15.14 13.77 8.28
N VAL A 277 13.85 13.46 8.42
CA VAL A 277 13.41 12.16 8.91
C VAL A 277 12.72 11.42 7.77
N VAL A 278 13.10 10.16 7.58
CA VAL A 278 12.58 9.27 6.52
C VAL A 278 11.86 8.10 7.15
N THR A 279 10.63 7.78 6.75
CA THR A 279 9.96 6.55 7.16
C THR A 279 10.57 5.35 6.44
N ALA A 280 11.25 4.48 7.18
CA ALA A 280 11.80 3.23 6.68
C ALA A 280 10.74 2.13 6.85
N THR A 281 9.71 2.16 6.00
CA THR A 281 8.46 1.40 6.17
C THR A 281 8.70 -0.11 6.38
N THR A 282 9.50 -0.75 5.53
CA THR A 282 9.84 -2.18 5.65
C THR A 282 10.73 -2.51 6.87
N SER A 283 11.31 -1.49 7.52
CA SER A 283 12.13 -1.65 8.73
C SER A 283 11.36 -1.41 10.03
N ASN A 284 10.05 -1.10 9.96
CA ASN A 284 9.23 -0.70 11.11
C ASN A 284 9.89 0.41 11.95
N ALA A 285 10.45 1.41 11.25
CA ALA A 285 11.31 2.43 11.86
C ALA A 285 11.30 3.75 11.07
N VAL A 286 11.86 4.79 11.68
CA VAL A 286 12.24 6.05 11.02
C VAL A 286 13.74 6.27 11.08
N GLN A 287 14.33 6.72 9.97
CA GLN A 287 15.75 7.03 9.85
C GLN A 287 15.95 8.55 10.00
N LEU A 288 16.71 8.95 11.02
CA LEU A 288 17.21 10.33 11.10
C LEU A 288 18.34 10.52 10.08
N VAL A 289 18.33 11.64 9.36
CA VAL A 289 19.34 12.02 8.37
C VAL A 289 19.78 13.47 8.64
N SER A 290 21.09 13.63 8.82
CA SER A 290 21.75 14.93 8.94
C SER A 290 22.43 15.30 7.61
N PHE A 291 22.86 16.56 7.47
CA PHE A 291 23.55 17.03 6.28
C PHE A 291 24.92 17.61 6.63
N ALA A 292 25.94 17.22 5.85
CA ALA A 292 27.29 17.77 5.98
C ALA A 292 27.39 19.18 5.33
N GLU A 293 28.53 19.86 5.53
CA GLU A 293 28.78 21.21 4.98
C GLU A 293 28.71 21.28 3.44
N ASP A 294 28.99 20.18 2.75
CA ASP A 294 28.86 20.05 1.29
C ASP A 294 27.45 19.68 0.83
N GLY A 295 26.48 19.61 1.75
CA GLY A 295 25.11 19.23 1.50
C GLY A 295 24.91 17.73 1.25
N SER A 296 25.91 16.87 1.47
CA SER A 296 25.72 15.42 1.42
C SER A 296 24.89 14.93 2.62
N ALA A 297 24.01 13.95 2.38
CA ALA A 297 23.24 13.31 3.44
C ALA A 297 24.11 12.34 4.24
N VAL A 298 23.88 12.30 5.55
CA VAL A 298 24.56 11.41 6.51
C VAL A 298 23.50 10.73 7.37
N PRO A 299 23.21 9.43 7.13
CA PRO A 299 22.26 8.68 7.94
C PRO A 299 22.76 8.54 9.38
N GLY A 300 21.89 8.86 10.33
CA GLY A 300 22.12 8.81 11.78
C GLY A 300 21.40 7.63 12.43
N ALA A 301 20.67 7.91 13.51
CA ALA A 301 19.92 6.88 14.24
C ALA A 301 18.74 6.33 13.42
N LEU A 302 18.59 5.01 13.42
CA LEU A 302 17.36 4.32 13.04
C LEU A 302 16.55 4.10 14.32
N ILE A 303 15.30 4.57 14.33
CA ILE A 303 14.44 4.61 15.51
C ILE A 303 13.22 3.74 15.24
N SER A 304 13.07 2.65 16.00
CA SER A 304 11.93 1.74 15.90
C SER A 304 10.60 2.45 16.20
N THR A 305 9.56 2.05 15.47
CA THR A 305 8.19 2.53 15.60
C THR A 305 7.23 1.34 15.65
N GLY A 306 5.93 1.59 15.85
CA GLY A 306 4.91 0.61 15.48
C GLY A 306 4.95 0.27 13.99
N ALA A 307 4.35 -0.87 13.63
CA ALA A 307 4.47 -1.48 12.31
C ALA A 307 4.06 -0.59 11.12
N TRP A 308 4.76 -0.74 9.99
CA TRP A 308 4.54 -0.09 8.70
C TRP A 308 4.33 1.43 8.78
N PRO A 309 5.36 2.20 9.19
CA PRO A 309 5.30 3.66 9.18
C PRO A 309 5.27 4.19 7.74
N THR A 310 4.21 4.89 7.34
CA THR A 310 3.98 5.34 5.95
C THR A 310 4.08 6.85 5.76
N SER A 311 3.79 7.61 6.83
CA SER A 311 3.77 9.07 6.82
C SER A 311 4.40 9.66 8.06
N ILE A 312 5.04 10.81 7.90
CA ILE A 312 5.61 11.61 8.99
C ILE A 312 5.36 13.10 8.79
N VAL A 313 5.04 13.81 9.87
CA VAL A 313 4.86 15.28 9.88
C VAL A 313 5.51 15.90 11.11
N ALA A 314 6.18 17.03 10.94
CA ALA A 314 6.79 17.77 12.06
C ALA A 314 5.71 18.50 12.88
N THR A 315 5.83 18.48 14.21
CA THR A 315 5.03 19.30 15.14
C THR A 315 5.84 20.41 15.79
N SER A 316 7.17 20.30 15.79
CA SER A 316 8.11 21.35 16.20
C SER A 316 9.49 21.09 15.58
N ASP A 317 10.50 21.91 15.91
CA ASP A 317 11.90 21.66 15.53
C ASP A 317 12.50 20.38 16.16
N THR A 318 11.83 19.75 17.14
CA THR A 318 12.33 18.59 17.89
C THR A 318 11.37 17.41 17.97
N THR A 319 10.15 17.54 17.45
CA THR A 319 9.10 16.51 17.56
C THR A 319 8.35 16.31 16.25
N ALA A 320 7.91 15.08 16.01
CA ALA A 320 7.10 14.71 14.86
C ALA A 320 6.03 13.68 15.24
N LEU A 321 5.05 13.52 14.34
CA LEU A 321 4.05 12.46 14.40
C LEU A 321 4.29 11.47 13.27
N VAL A 322 4.10 10.18 13.54
CA VAL A 322 4.30 9.09 12.58
C VAL A 322 3.01 8.27 12.48
N ALA A 323 2.50 8.06 11.27
CA ALA A 323 1.38 7.16 11.02
C ALA A 323 1.91 5.73 11.00
N GLN A 324 1.53 4.93 12.00
CA GLN A 324 1.95 3.55 12.20
C GLN A 324 0.84 2.63 11.66
N THR A 325 0.83 2.47 10.33
CA THR A 325 -0.32 1.90 9.61
C THR A 325 -0.72 0.52 10.09
N GLY A 326 0.25 -0.38 10.26
CA GLY A 326 0.00 -1.76 10.63
C GLY A 326 -0.49 -1.96 12.07
N ARG A 327 -0.69 -0.87 12.82
CA ARG A 327 -1.16 -0.85 14.21
C ARG A 327 -2.23 0.22 14.48
N ASP A 328 -2.82 0.83 13.45
CA ASP A 328 -3.90 1.82 13.57
C ASP A 328 -3.58 3.02 14.50
N THR A 329 -2.30 3.40 14.57
CA THR A 329 -1.78 4.30 15.61
C THR A 329 -1.03 5.51 15.07
N LEU A 330 -1.04 6.58 15.87
CA LEU A 330 -0.29 7.81 15.67
C LEU A 330 0.82 7.90 16.73
N GLY A 331 2.07 7.66 16.33
CA GLY A 331 3.24 7.67 17.19
C GLY A 331 3.85 9.06 17.39
N PHE A 332 4.23 9.39 18.62
CA PHE A 332 4.83 10.68 19.02
C PHE A 332 6.36 10.56 19.11
N LEU A 333 7.07 11.01 18.08
CA LEU A 333 8.52 10.94 17.95
C LEU A 333 9.22 12.15 18.61
N ASP A 334 10.18 11.88 19.51
CA ASP A 334 11.14 12.87 20.01
C ASP A 334 12.51 12.64 19.34
N ILE A 335 12.98 13.63 18.59
CA ILE A 335 14.23 13.57 17.82
C ILE A 335 15.47 13.64 18.73
N ALA A 336 15.39 14.36 19.84
CA ALA A 336 16.51 14.55 20.76
C ALA A 336 16.72 13.32 21.67
N GLN A 337 15.64 12.64 22.03
CA GLN A 337 15.66 11.37 22.75
C GLN A 337 15.87 10.16 21.81
N GLY A 338 15.56 10.31 20.52
CA GLY A 338 15.75 9.28 19.50
C GLY A 338 14.77 8.11 19.63
N ARG A 339 13.49 8.39 19.92
CA ARG A 339 12.48 7.37 20.24
C ARG A 339 11.04 7.85 20.10
N ILE A 340 10.12 6.90 19.89
CA ILE A 340 8.69 7.11 20.14
C ILE A 340 8.48 7.22 21.67
N THR A 341 7.67 8.20 22.08
CA THR A 341 7.42 8.54 23.50
C THR A 341 6.02 8.15 23.97
N ASP A 342 5.08 7.95 23.05
CA ASP A 342 3.70 7.49 23.23
C ASP A 342 3.15 7.17 21.82
N ALA A 343 2.07 6.41 21.72
CA ALA A 343 1.26 6.32 20.50
C ALA A 343 -0.22 6.15 20.85
N ILE A 344 -1.12 6.69 20.03
CA ILE A 344 -2.58 6.60 20.26
C ILE A 344 -3.27 5.90 19.11
N ARG A 345 -4.29 5.09 19.39
CA ARG A 345 -5.17 4.56 18.34
C ARG A 345 -5.96 5.71 17.73
N VAL A 346 -5.96 5.79 16.40
CA VAL A 346 -6.66 6.82 15.63
C VAL A 346 -7.75 6.26 14.73
N GLY A 347 -7.67 4.98 14.37
CA GLY A 347 -8.60 4.28 13.50
C GLY A 347 -7.87 3.51 12.40
N ASN A 348 -8.64 2.76 11.59
CA ASN A 348 -8.10 1.76 10.66
C ASN A 348 -7.27 2.38 9.51
N GLU A 349 -6.07 1.83 9.28
CA GLU A 349 -5.12 2.21 8.22
C GLU A 349 -4.84 3.73 8.12
N PRO A 350 -4.18 4.36 9.13
CA PRO A 350 -3.81 5.77 9.07
C PRO A 350 -2.75 6.03 7.99
N MET A 351 -3.08 6.89 7.03
CA MET A 351 -2.25 7.26 5.87
C MET A 351 -1.71 8.69 5.97
N GLY A 352 -2.43 9.68 5.45
CA GLY A 352 -1.97 11.07 5.41
C GLY A 352 -2.01 11.75 6.78
N LEU A 353 -1.08 12.67 7.01
CA LEU A 353 -0.99 13.48 8.21
C LEU A 353 -0.78 14.97 7.89
N VAL A 354 -1.55 15.85 8.54
CA VAL A 354 -1.28 17.29 8.58
C VAL A 354 -1.47 17.85 9.99
N VAL A 355 -0.77 18.94 10.32
CA VAL A 355 -0.78 19.57 11.66
C VAL A 355 -1.23 21.01 11.57
N ASP A 356 -2.25 21.36 12.36
CA ASP A 356 -2.79 22.71 12.55
C ASP A 356 -2.67 23.10 14.03
N GLY A 357 -1.52 23.69 14.39
CA GLY A 357 -1.23 24.11 15.75
C GLY A 357 -1.18 22.95 16.76
N ASN A 358 -2.20 22.83 17.61
CA ASN A 358 -2.37 21.73 18.57
C ASN A 358 -3.27 20.59 18.03
N ALA A 359 -3.80 20.72 16.81
CA ALA A 359 -4.58 19.68 16.16
C ALA A 359 -3.71 18.92 15.15
N ALA A 360 -3.88 17.62 15.04
CA ALA A 360 -3.51 16.86 13.86
C ALA A 360 -4.76 16.36 13.15
N TRP A 361 -4.71 16.29 11.82
CA TRP A 361 -5.71 15.61 11.01
C TRP A 361 -5.07 14.40 10.35
N ILE A 362 -5.76 13.26 10.40
CA ILE A 362 -5.27 11.97 9.96
C ILE A 362 -6.31 11.37 9.01
N ALA A 363 -5.88 10.99 7.82
CA ALA A 363 -6.72 10.25 6.89
C ALA A 363 -6.64 8.75 7.23
N LEU A 364 -7.80 8.10 7.32
CA LEU A 364 -7.96 6.69 7.63
C LEU A 364 -8.47 5.99 6.36
N ALA A 365 -7.60 5.27 5.66
CA ALA A 365 -7.90 4.81 4.31
C ALA A 365 -9.09 3.84 4.30
N GLU A 366 -8.98 2.71 5.01
CA GLU A 366 -10.00 1.66 5.06
C GLU A 366 -11.25 2.08 5.85
N ALA A 367 -11.17 3.09 6.72
CA ALA A 367 -12.35 3.66 7.39
C ALA A 367 -13.09 4.70 6.52
N HIS A 368 -12.50 5.15 5.41
CA HIS A 368 -13.02 6.21 4.52
C HIS A 368 -13.33 7.52 5.26
N GLN A 369 -12.48 7.84 6.24
CA GLN A 369 -12.70 8.91 7.21
C GLN A 369 -11.46 9.77 7.40
N VAL A 370 -11.66 10.99 7.91
CA VAL A 370 -10.60 11.84 8.44
C VAL A 370 -10.91 12.12 9.90
N VAL A 371 -9.92 11.94 10.76
CA VAL A 371 -10.05 12.21 12.20
C VAL A 371 -9.23 13.41 12.63
N LYS A 372 -9.79 14.20 13.55
CA LYS A 372 -9.10 15.30 14.23
C LYS A 372 -8.63 14.83 15.59
N VAL A 373 -7.34 14.97 15.87
CA VAL A 373 -6.72 14.64 17.16
C VAL A 373 -6.27 15.92 17.87
N ASP A 374 -6.60 16.05 19.16
CA ASP A 374 -5.95 17.05 20.02
C ASP A 374 -4.61 16.50 20.53
N LEU A 375 -3.51 17.20 20.25
CA LEU A 375 -2.15 16.74 20.57
C LEU A 375 -1.75 16.95 22.03
N THR A 376 -2.48 17.77 22.79
CA THR A 376 -2.29 17.97 24.23
C THR A 376 -3.04 16.90 25.03
N LEU A 377 -4.28 16.58 24.63
CA LEU A 377 -5.08 15.50 25.24
C LEU A 377 -4.63 14.11 24.76
N ARG A 378 -4.14 14.03 23.53
CA ARG A 378 -3.85 12.78 22.78
C ARG A 378 -5.11 11.92 22.62
N GLU A 379 -6.17 12.57 22.14
CA GLU A 379 -7.51 12.00 21.95
C GLU A 379 -8.05 12.39 20.57
N VAL A 380 -8.83 11.50 19.95
CA VAL A 380 -9.65 11.82 18.76
C VAL A 380 -10.84 12.66 19.21
N VAL A 381 -10.97 13.87 18.67
CA VAL A 381 -11.99 14.87 19.06
C VAL A 381 -13.03 15.14 17.97
N ALA A 382 -12.79 14.71 16.73
CA ALA A 382 -13.79 14.68 15.66
C ALA A 382 -13.48 13.56 14.65
N VAL A 383 -14.53 13.07 13.99
CA VAL A 383 -14.49 12.13 12.87
C VAL A 383 -15.33 12.73 11.74
N VAL A 384 -14.85 12.67 10.51
CA VAL A 384 -15.49 13.24 9.32
C VAL A 384 -15.47 12.19 8.21
N ASP A 385 -16.64 11.79 7.73
CA ASP A 385 -16.77 10.88 6.59
C ASP A 385 -16.39 11.61 5.28
N VAL A 386 -15.64 10.93 4.42
CA VAL A 386 -15.15 11.47 3.14
C VAL A 386 -15.29 10.43 2.01
N GLY A 387 -14.65 10.65 0.86
CA GLY A 387 -14.65 9.66 -0.23
C GLY A 387 -13.72 8.48 0.05
N ARG A 388 -13.63 7.55 -0.92
CA ARG A 388 -13.02 6.24 -0.70
C ARG A 388 -11.50 6.31 -0.60
N GLU A 389 -10.96 5.61 0.40
CA GLU A 389 -9.52 5.58 0.71
C GLU A 389 -8.85 6.97 0.73
N PRO A 390 -9.20 7.86 1.67
CA PRO A 390 -8.54 9.16 1.78
C PRO A 390 -7.06 8.95 2.11
N ARG A 391 -6.17 9.61 1.35
CA ARG A 391 -4.72 9.49 1.52
C ARG A 391 -4.02 10.83 1.61
N ALA A 392 -3.86 11.54 0.51
CA ALA A 392 -3.16 12.81 0.52
C ALA A 392 -4.01 13.94 1.09
N MET A 393 -3.38 14.81 1.87
CA MET A 393 -4.03 15.94 2.54
C MET A 393 -3.16 17.19 2.50
N VAL A 394 -3.77 18.36 2.37
CA VAL A 394 -3.08 19.65 2.52
C VAL A 394 -3.98 20.68 3.21
N LEU A 395 -3.39 21.45 4.12
CA LEU A 395 -4.07 22.56 4.80
C LEU A 395 -4.02 23.81 3.91
N ASP A 396 -5.13 24.55 3.90
CA ASP A 396 -5.21 25.91 3.37
C ASP A 396 -4.20 26.82 4.11
N SER A 397 -3.41 27.60 3.37
CA SER A 397 -2.44 28.56 3.94
C SER A 397 -3.12 29.66 4.78
N LEU A 398 -4.43 29.87 4.59
CA LEU A 398 -5.26 30.76 5.40
C LEU A 398 -5.83 30.10 6.68
N GLY A 399 -5.55 28.81 6.93
CA GLY A 399 -5.92 28.10 8.15
C GLY A 399 -7.43 27.87 8.34
N LYS A 400 -8.17 27.71 7.23
CA LYS A 400 -9.64 27.53 7.26
C LYS A 400 -10.13 26.19 6.73
N ARG A 401 -9.45 25.64 5.72
CA ARG A 401 -9.88 24.46 4.98
C ARG A 401 -8.80 23.38 5.04
N LEU A 402 -9.24 22.14 4.99
CA LEU A 402 -8.42 20.96 4.76
C LEU A 402 -8.90 20.30 3.47
N PHE A 403 -8.00 20.20 2.49
CA PHE A 403 -8.25 19.46 1.25
C PHE A 403 -7.79 18.02 1.44
N VAL A 404 -8.63 17.06 1.06
CA VAL A 404 -8.40 15.62 1.24
C VAL A 404 -8.71 14.91 -0.05
N ALA A 405 -7.73 14.23 -0.63
CA ALA A 405 -7.91 13.41 -1.82
C ALA A 405 -8.30 11.98 -1.44
N SER A 406 -9.45 11.55 -1.96
CA SER A 406 -9.87 10.15 -2.04
C SER A 406 -8.99 9.45 -3.06
N LEU A 407 -8.25 8.39 -2.70
CA LEU A 407 -7.41 7.67 -3.66
C LEU A 407 -8.24 7.14 -4.83
N ILE A 408 -9.44 6.64 -4.53
CA ILE A 408 -10.31 5.98 -5.49
C ILE A 408 -11.61 6.79 -5.58
N SER A 409 -11.78 7.52 -6.67
CA SER A 409 -13.04 8.18 -7.03
C SER A 409 -13.88 7.25 -7.91
N SER A 410 -15.14 7.05 -7.55
CA SER A 410 -16.07 6.24 -8.36
C SER A 410 -16.62 7.07 -9.52
N ASN A 411 -15.83 7.25 -10.58
CA ASN A 411 -16.26 7.92 -11.80
C ASN A 411 -17.32 7.08 -12.52
N ALA A 412 -18.11 7.71 -13.39
CA ALA A 412 -19.12 6.99 -14.17
C ALA A 412 -18.44 6.15 -15.27
N HIS A 413 -18.42 4.83 -15.08
CA HIS A 413 -17.80 3.88 -16.01
C HIS A 413 -18.84 3.10 -16.82
N PRO A 414 -18.58 2.77 -18.10
CA PRO A 414 -19.60 2.15 -18.98
C PRO A 414 -19.86 0.66 -18.71
N HIS A 415 -18.89 -0.02 -18.09
CA HIS A 415 -18.89 -1.47 -17.85
C HIS A 415 -19.44 -1.87 -16.48
N ALA A 416 -19.70 -0.89 -15.61
CA ALA A 416 -20.58 -1.05 -14.47
C ALA A 416 -21.95 -0.45 -14.85
N GLU A 417 -23.05 -1.06 -14.41
CA GLU A 417 -24.21 -0.20 -14.14
C GLU A 417 -23.75 0.83 -13.11
N ALA A 418 -23.98 2.12 -13.37
CA ALA A 418 -23.62 3.16 -12.43
C ALA A 418 -24.34 2.83 -11.12
N ASP A 419 -23.58 2.42 -10.10
CA ASP A 419 -24.17 1.93 -8.85
C ASP A 419 -24.74 3.13 -8.08
N GLU A 420 -25.99 3.45 -8.40
CA GLU A 420 -26.77 4.52 -7.77
C GLU A 420 -26.88 4.30 -6.25
N THR A 421 -26.58 3.09 -5.75
CA THR A 421 -26.60 2.74 -4.32
C THR A 421 -25.32 3.10 -3.56
N LEU A 422 -24.21 3.42 -4.25
CA LEU A 422 -23.00 3.92 -3.58
C LEU A 422 -23.30 5.24 -2.83
N PRO A 423 -22.67 5.46 -1.66
CA PRO A 423 -22.79 6.74 -0.94
C PRO A 423 -22.35 7.93 -1.81
N ASP A 424 -22.97 9.09 -1.64
CA ASP A 424 -22.71 10.26 -2.48
C ASP A 424 -21.33 10.87 -2.24
N GLU A 425 -20.73 10.59 -1.09
CA GLU A 425 -19.36 10.92 -0.68
C GLU A 425 -18.30 10.06 -1.40
N TRP A 426 -18.58 8.79 -1.71
CA TRP A 426 -17.62 7.91 -2.42
C TRP A 426 -17.50 8.25 -3.92
N LYS A 427 -18.48 9.02 -4.44
CA LYS A 427 -18.49 9.60 -5.79
C LYS A 427 -17.72 10.94 -5.88
N ARG A 428 -16.80 11.20 -4.94
CA ARG A 428 -16.12 12.50 -4.79
C ARG A 428 -14.59 12.37 -4.65
N ASP A 429 -13.91 13.12 -5.49
CA ASP A 429 -12.46 13.10 -5.65
C ASP A 429 -11.75 13.85 -4.51
N ILE A 430 -12.05 15.13 -4.30
CA ILE A 430 -11.47 15.94 -3.22
C ILE A 430 -12.56 16.45 -2.28
N ALA A 431 -12.45 16.09 -1.02
CA ALA A 431 -13.21 16.68 0.07
C ALA A 431 -12.53 17.96 0.57
N ILE A 432 -13.32 19.01 0.82
CA ILE A 432 -12.91 20.29 1.36
C ILE A 432 -13.62 20.45 2.71
N ILE A 433 -12.87 20.22 3.79
CA ILE A 433 -13.37 20.23 5.16
C ILE A 433 -13.12 21.61 5.78
N ASP A 434 -14.16 22.26 6.28
CA ASP A 434 -14.05 23.47 7.10
C ASP A 434 -13.53 23.13 8.50
N LEU A 435 -12.40 23.73 8.90
CA LEU A 435 -11.64 23.36 10.10
C LEU A 435 -12.32 23.75 11.43
N GLU A 436 -13.27 24.70 11.39
CA GLU A 436 -14.04 25.18 12.56
C GLU A 436 -15.33 24.37 12.75
N THR A 437 -16.04 24.08 11.67
CA THR A 437 -17.40 23.50 11.69
C THR A 437 -17.46 22.03 11.29
N THR A 438 -16.35 21.46 10.80
CA THR A 438 -16.24 20.13 10.18
C THR A 438 -17.25 19.87 9.06
N ALA A 439 -17.77 20.92 8.43
CA ALA A 439 -18.63 20.81 7.25
C ALA A 439 -17.79 20.42 6.03
N VAL A 440 -18.31 19.51 5.21
CA VAL A 440 -17.65 19.02 4.00
C VAL A 440 -18.33 19.58 2.76
N THR A 441 -17.54 20.13 1.85
CA THR A 441 -17.91 20.34 0.44
C THR A 441 -16.94 19.55 -0.45
N TYR A 442 -17.20 19.47 -1.74
CA TYR A 442 -16.39 18.66 -2.66
C TYR A 442 -16.09 19.43 -3.94
N THR A 443 -14.98 19.09 -4.59
CA THR A 443 -14.73 19.50 -5.98
C THR A 443 -15.69 18.78 -6.93
N PRO A 444 -15.84 19.29 -8.17
CA PRO A 444 -16.21 18.45 -9.32
C PRO A 444 -15.26 17.25 -9.51
N GLU A 445 -15.65 16.33 -10.38
CA GLU A 445 -14.81 15.21 -10.84
C GLU A 445 -13.56 15.74 -11.57
N ILE A 446 -12.39 15.22 -11.22
CA ILE A 446 -11.07 15.62 -11.72
C ILE A 446 -10.18 14.46 -12.15
N GLY A 447 -10.41 13.24 -11.65
CA GLY A 447 -9.58 12.06 -11.95
C GLY A 447 -10.26 10.77 -11.54
N THR A 448 -9.65 9.62 -11.83
CA THR A 448 -10.16 8.29 -11.40
C THR A 448 -9.36 7.72 -10.23
N ILE A 449 -8.06 8.01 -10.21
CA ILE A 449 -7.16 7.69 -9.10
C ILE A 449 -6.37 8.94 -8.75
N LEU A 450 -6.52 9.45 -7.53
CA LEU A 450 -5.79 10.62 -7.04
C LEU A 450 -4.68 10.17 -6.09
N ARG A 451 -3.46 10.65 -6.30
CA ARG A 451 -2.30 10.31 -5.45
C ARG A 451 -1.97 11.48 -4.54
N GLY A 452 -0.93 12.25 -4.85
CA GLY A 452 -0.59 13.44 -4.07
C GLY A 452 -1.43 14.66 -4.42
N ILE A 453 -1.60 15.55 -3.45
CA ILE A 453 -2.07 16.93 -3.65
C ILE A 453 -1.05 17.94 -3.11
N TRP A 454 -1.00 19.12 -3.70
CA TRP A 454 -0.10 20.22 -3.32
C TRP A 454 -0.82 21.55 -3.45
N LEU A 455 -0.66 22.42 -2.46
CA LEU A 455 -1.20 23.79 -2.48
C LEU A 455 -0.06 24.78 -2.69
N SER A 456 -0.29 25.75 -3.57
CA SER A 456 0.59 26.90 -3.80
C SER A 456 0.85 27.72 -2.53
N GLU A 457 2.01 28.38 -2.47
CA GLU A 457 2.43 29.18 -1.30
C GLU A 457 1.47 30.35 -0.99
N ASP A 458 0.80 30.89 -2.02
CA ASP A 458 -0.23 31.93 -1.86
C ASP A 458 -1.62 31.37 -1.50
N GLY A 459 -1.81 30.06 -1.53
CA GLY A 459 -3.05 29.36 -1.20
C GLY A 459 -4.15 29.43 -2.27
N LEU A 460 -3.83 29.81 -3.50
CA LEU A 460 -4.83 30.08 -4.55
C LEU A 460 -5.00 28.96 -5.58
N GLU A 461 -3.94 28.21 -5.89
CA GLU A 461 -3.96 27.05 -6.79
C GLU A 461 -3.67 25.76 -6.02
N LEU A 462 -4.62 24.82 -6.05
CA LEU A 462 -4.47 23.43 -5.60
C LEU A 462 -4.14 22.56 -6.81
N VAL A 463 -3.12 21.71 -6.71
CA VAL A 463 -2.72 20.78 -7.76
C VAL A 463 -2.89 19.35 -7.26
N ALA A 464 -3.58 18.52 -8.04
CA ALA A 464 -3.77 17.09 -7.77
C ALA A 464 -3.06 16.24 -8.82
N ALA A 465 -2.34 15.21 -8.36
CA ALA A 465 -1.72 14.20 -9.22
C ALA A 465 -2.73 13.09 -9.51
N VAL A 466 -3.05 12.87 -10.79
CA VAL A 466 -4.14 11.98 -11.22
C VAL A 466 -3.69 10.90 -12.20
N SER A 467 -4.34 9.75 -12.14
CA SER A 467 -4.56 8.89 -13.31
C SER A 467 -6.00 9.00 -13.77
N HIS A 468 -6.19 9.11 -15.08
CA HIS A 468 -7.48 8.84 -15.73
C HIS A 468 -7.43 7.42 -16.28
N SER A 469 -8.28 6.55 -15.76
CA SER A 469 -8.38 5.16 -16.22
C SER A 469 -9.38 5.09 -17.37
N ASN A 470 -8.90 4.67 -18.54
CA ASN A 470 -9.69 4.53 -19.75
C ASN A 470 -10.17 3.08 -19.91
N ASN A 471 -11.27 2.74 -19.23
CA ASN A 471 -11.98 1.48 -19.41
C ASN A 471 -13.05 1.53 -20.52
N LEU A 472 -12.95 2.45 -21.50
CA LEU A 472 -13.84 2.49 -22.67
C LEU A 472 -13.46 1.46 -23.76
N PHE A 473 -12.32 0.78 -23.60
CA PHE A 473 -11.87 -0.25 -24.53
C PHE A 473 -12.63 -1.56 -24.31
N ALA A 474 -13.14 -2.15 -25.39
CA ALA A 474 -13.90 -3.40 -25.36
C ALA A 474 -13.09 -4.63 -24.90
N GLU A 475 -11.75 -4.52 -24.84
CA GLU A 475 -10.81 -5.48 -24.26
C GLU A 475 -9.51 -4.70 -23.95
N ILE A 476 -8.90 -4.87 -22.77
CA ILE A 476 -7.53 -4.35 -22.53
C ILE A 476 -6.53 -5.28 -23.22
N ALA A 477 -5.73 -4.74 -24.14
CA ALA A 477 -4.66 -5.46 -24.82
C ALA A 477 -3.29 -4.80 -24.64
N ALA A 478 -2.22 -5.52 -24.97
CA ALA A 478 -0.81 -5.08 -24.86
C ALA A 478 -0.43 -3.75 -25.54
N ASP A 479 -1.27 -3.19 -26.41
CA ASP A 479 -1.11 -1.88 -27.05
C ASP A 479 -2.15 -0.83 -26.61
N SER A 480 -3.14 -1.24 -25.81
CA SER A 480 -4.03 -0.33 -25.11
C SER A 480 -3.23 0.50 -24.12
N LYS A 481 -3.59 1.78 -23.99
CA LYS A 481 -3.14 2.65 -22.89
C LYS A 481 -4.28 2.75 -21.89
N PRO A 482 -4.40 1.82 -20.92
CA PRO A 482 -5.52 1.79 -19.98
C PRO A 482 -5.50 2.95 -18.99
N HIS A 483 -4.35 3.62 -18.82
CA HIS A 483 -4.24 4.83 -18.03
C HIS A 483 -3.59 5.95 -18.85
N SER A 484 -3.96 7.18 -18.54
CA SER A 484 -3.17 8.38 -18.85
C SER A 484 -2.89 9.13 -17.55
N HIS A 485 -1.72 9.75 -17.46
CA HIS A 485 -1.22 10.31 -16.21
C HIS A 485 -1.09 11.82 -16.31
N GLY A 486 -1.50 12.53 -15.25
CA GLY A 486 -1.73 13.95 -15.35
C GLY A 486 -1.64 14.71 -14.03
N LEU A 487 -1.73 16.02 -14.16
CA LEU A 487 -1.97 16.96 -13.07
C LEU A 487 -3.28 17.69 -13.34
N VAL A 488 -4.05 17.97 -12.29
CA VAL A 488 -5.20 18.88 -12.35
C VAL A 488 -4.93 20.07 -11.47
N PHE A 489 -5.01 21.26 -12.06
CA PHE A 489 -4.84 22.54 -11.40
C PHE A 489 -6.21 23.13 -11.12
N ILE A 490 -6.44 23.60 -9.90
CA ILE A 490 -7.75 24.00 -9.38
C ILE A 490 -7.61 25.37 -8.71
N ASP A 491 -8.36 26.38 -9.16
CA ASP A 491 -8.48 27.65 -8.44
C ASP A 491 -9.33 27.42 -7.17
N VAL A 492 -8.71 27.62 -6.00
CA VAL A 492 -9.33 27.49 -4.67
C VAL A 492 -9.42 28.82 -3.93
N SER A 493 -9.29 29.95 -4.65
CA SER A 493 -9.44 31.30 -4.10
C SER A 493 -10.90 31.64 -3.74
N GLY A 494 -11.87 30.94 -4.32
CA GLY A 494 -13.30 31.04 -4.00
C GLY A 494 -13.75 30.15 -2.84
N ASP A 495 -14.94 30.43 -2.32
CA ASP A 495 -15.61 29.60 -1.29
C ASP A 495 -16.11 28.25 -1.84
N THR A 496 -16.26 28.11 -3.17
CA THR A 496 -16.75 26.91 -3.87
C THR A 496 -15.97 26.69 -5.15
N VAL A 497 -15.57 25.45 -5.43
CA VAL A 497 -14.91 25.05 -6.68
C VAL A 497 -15.96 24.61 -7.71
N THR A 498 -15.79 25.04 -8.96
CA THR A 498 -16.65 24.70 -10.11
C THR A 498 -15.82 24.16 -11.28
N LEU A 499 -16.48 23.73 -12.36
CA LEU A 499 -15.79 23.23 -13.57
C LEU A 499 -14.98 24.31 -14.29
N ASP A 500 -15.35 25.59 -14.16
CA ASP A 500 -14.61 26.71 -14.77
C ASP A 500 -13.28 26.99 -14.04
N ASP A 501 -13.12 26.48 -12.81
CA ASP A 501 -11.94 26.65 -11.95
C ASP A 501 -10.88 25.55 -12.18
N ILE A 502 -11.15 24.57 -13.06
CA ILE A 502 -10.38 23.33 -13.23
C ILE A 502 -9.65 23.32 -14.58
N ALA A 503 -8.35 23.00 -14.55
CA ALA A 503 -7.51 22.83 -15.74
C ALA A 503 -6.64 21.57 -15.64
N SER A 504 -6.94 20.55 -16.45
CA SER A 504 -6.17 19.30 -16.54
C SER A 504 -4.96 19.41 -17.48
N LEU A 505 -3.90 18.68 -17.16
CA LEU A 505 -2.68 18.52 -17.94
C LEU A 505 -2.33 17.03 -18.04
N ASN A 506 -2.36 16.47 -19.25
CA ASN A 506 -1.77 15.16 -19.53
C ASN A 506 -0.24 15.32 -19.57
N LEU A 507 0.48 14.58 -18.72
CA LEU A 507 1.93 14.62 -18.62
C LEU A 507 2.63 13.77 -19.69
N ASP A 508 2.01 12.68 -20.13
CA ASP A 508 2.56 11.77 -21.15
C ASP A 508 2.77 12.50 -22.49
N ASP A 509 1.76 13.28 -22.91
CA ASP A 509 1.71 14.01 -24.18
C ASP A 509 2.03 15.52 -24.04
N ASN A 510 2.65 15.94 -22.93
CA ASN A 510 2.93 17.33 -22.63
C ASN A 510 3.98 17.97 -23.57
N ALA A 511 3.93 19.30 -23.71
CA ALA A 511 4.99 20.06 -24.36
C ALA A 511 6.34 19.81 -23.66
N GLY A 512 7.36 19.38 -24.42
CA GLY A 512 8.67 19.02 -23.87
C GLY A 512 8.78 17.59 -23.32
N SER A 513 7.69 16.81 -23.32
CA SER A 513 7.69 15.42 -22.84
C SER A 513 8.76 14.57 -23.55
N VAL A 514 9.53 13.83 -22.75
CA VAL A 514 10.55 12.88 -23.24
C VAL A 514 10.14 11.41 -23.04
N GLY A 515 8.94 11.16 -22.51
CA GLY A 515 8.41 9.81 -22.27
C GLY A 515 7.25 9.79 -21.27
N PRO A 516 6.64 8.61 -21.03
CA PRO A 516 5.48 8.50 -20.15
C PRO A 516 5.75 8.92 -18.71
N ALA A 517 4.73 9.41 -18.01
CA ALA A 517 4.80 9.97 -16.67
C ALA A 517 3.97 9.14 -15.66
N GLY A 518 4.21 7.83 -15.66
CA GLY A 518 3.45 6.85 -14.89
C GLY A 518 3.44 7.11 -13.39
N SER A 519 2.23 7.12 -12.83
CA SER A 519 1.91 7.33 -11.40
C SER A 519 2.58 8.59 -10.80
N PRO A 520 2.13 9.81 -11.14
CA PRO A 520 2.56 11.01 -10.43
C PRO A 520 2.08 10.90 -8.97
N MET A 521 2.99 11.16 -8.02
CA MET A 521 2.77 11.08 -6.57
C MET A 521 2.93 12.47 -5.94
N THR A 522 4.03 12.70 -5.21
CA THR A 522 4.31 13.95 -4.49
C THR A 522 4.72 15.06 -5.45
N MET A 523 4.31 16.29 -5.14
CA MET A 523 4.67 17.50 -5.87
C MET A 523 5.30 18.54 -4.95
N THR A 524 6.17 19.40 -5.49
CA THR A 524 6.69 20.57 -4.77
C THR A 524 7.21 21.63 -5.75
N GLN A 525 7.18 22.91 -5.40
CA GLN A 525 7.80 23.97 -6.19
C GLN A 525 9.19 24.33 -5.64
N ALA A 526 10.17 24.46 -6.53
CA ALA A 526 11.55 24.73 -6.19
C ALA A 526 12.12 25.84 -7.10
N GLY A 527 11.95 27.10 -6.71
CA GLY A 527 12.37 28.24 -7.52
C GLY A 527 11.53 28.38 -8.80
N ASP A 528 12.18 28.28 -9.95
CA ASP A 528 11.58 28.37 -11.28
C ASP A 528 11.16 27.00 -11.87
N GLN A 529 11.09 25.94 -11.03
CA GLN A 529 10.63 24.61 -11.43
C GLN A 529 9.54 24.08 -10.52
N PHE A 530 8.51 23.48 -11.11
CA PHE A 530 7.52 22.66 -10.42
C PHE A 530 7.90 21.19 -10.57
N LEU A 531 8.12 20.49 -9.46
CA LEU A 531 8.68 19.14 -9.43
C LEU A 531 7.60 18.12 -9.10
N VAL A 532 7.60 16.99 -9.81
CA VAL A 532 6.68 15.87 -9.61
C VAL A 532 7.47 14.57 -9.48
N ALA A 533 7.23 13.80 -8.43
CA ALA A 533 7.74 12.45 -8.30
C ALA A 533 6.86 11.50 -9.13
N LEU A 534 7.46 10.74 -10.04
CA LEU A 534 6.80 9.75 -10.88
C LEU A 534 7.17 8.36 -10.36
N SER A 535 6.24 7.77 -9.59
CA SER A 535 6.41 6.50 -8.89
C SER A 535 6.76 5.37 -9.87
N ALA A 536 5.85 5.09 -10.82
CA ALA A 536 6.03 3.96 -11.72
C ALA A 536 7.09 4.21 -12.80
N SER A 537 7.33 5.48 -13.18
CA SER A 537 8.41 5.85 -14.11
C SER A 537 9.77 6.12 -13.44
N ASN A 538 9.93 5.83 -12.15
CA ASN A 538 11.21 5.83 -11.43
C ASN A 538 12.01 7.16 -11.55
N ALA A 539 11.30 8.30 -11.61
CA ALA A 539 11.86 9.60 -11.99
C ALA A 539 11.29 10.78 -11.18
N ILE A 540 12.05 11.89 -11.14
CA ILE A 540 11.51 13.23 -10.87
C ILE A 540 11.39 13.97 -12.20
N LEU A 541 10.21 14.50 -12.44
CA LEU A 541 9.84 15.42 -13.52
C LEU A 541 10.00 16.87 -13.01
N ALA A 542 10.45 17.78 -13.88
CA ALA A 542 10.40 19.21 -13.66
C ALA A 542 9.64 19.89 -14.80
N LEU A 543 8.64 20.69 -14.42
CA LEU A 543 7.84 21.55 -15.29
C LEU A 543 8.22 23.02 -15.09
N ASP A 544 8.12 23.82 -16.16
CA ASP A 544 8.09 25.28 -16.06
C ASP A 544 6.74 25.72 -15.42
N PRO A 545 6.72 26.44 -14.28
CA PRO A 545 5.48 26.76 -13.57
C PRO A 545 4.47 27.62 -14.35
N THR A 546 4.89 28.32 -15.42
CA THR A 546 4.01 29.23 -16.18
C THR A 546 3.44 28.58 -17.43
N THR A 547 4.29 27.91 -18.21
CA THR A 547 3.94 27.23 -19.46
C THR A 547 3.52 25.78 -19.25
N ARG A 548 3.79 25.23 -18.06
CA ARG A 548 3.54 23.83 -17.66
C ARG A 548 4.28 22.80 -18.51
N ALA A 549 5.18 23.22 -19.40
CA ALA A 549 6.00 22.35 -20.25
C ALA A 549 7.06 21.60 -19.43
N GLU A 550 7.36 20.35 -19.80
CA GLU A 550 8.47 19.59 -19.22
C GLU A 550 9.81 20.23 -19.64
N VAL A 551 10.62 20.59 -18.64
CA VAL A 551 11.94 21.21 -18.83
C VAL A 551 13.09 20.28 -18.44
N ALA A 552 12.85 19.33 -17.54
CA ALA A 552 13.82 18.30 -17.19
C ALA A 552 13.17 17.03 -16.63
N ARG A 553 13.85 15.89 -16.80
CA ARG A 553 13.55 14.64 -16.13
C ARG A 553 14.82 13.94 -15.65
N MET A 554 14.76 13.38 -14.45
CA MET A 554 15.88 12.72 -13.77
C MET A 554 15.42 11.40 -13.16
N HIS A 555 16.00 10.28 -13.59
CA HIS A 555 15.75 8.97 -12.98
C HIS A 555 16.42 8.90 -11.60
N VAL A 556 15.69 8.44 -10.58
CA VAL A 556 16.07 8.54 -9.15
C VAL A 556 16.10 7.22 -8.40
N GLY A 557 15.64 6.11 -8.99
CA GLY A 557 15.50 4.81 -8.32
C GLY A 557 14.05 4.35 -8.34
N ASN A 558 13.79 3.15 -7.83
CA ASN A 558 12.49 2.49 -7.91
C ASN A 558 11.46 3.11 -6.96
N ASP A 559 10.28 3.45 -7.49
CA ASP A 559 9.15 4.09 -6.79
C ASP A 559 9.58 5.29 -5.91
N PRO A 560 9.98 6.43 -6.50
CA PRO A 560 10.36 7.62 -5.74
C PRO A 560 9.14 8.29 -5.12
N ARG A 561 9.19 8.53 -3.80
CA ARG A 561 8.13 9.16 -3.02
C ARG A 561 8.67 10.21 -2.06
N GLY A 562 7.84 11.21 -1.77
CA GLY A 562 8.22 12.40 -1.04
C GLY A 562 9.15 13.31 -1.85
N LEU A 563 9.00 14.63 -1.65
CA LEU A 563 9.92 15.63 -2.19
C LEU A 563 10.20 16.69 -1.13
N VAL A 564 11.46 16.83 -0.72
CA VAL A 564 11.91 17.86 0.23
C VAL A 564 12.99 18.71 -0.42
N VAL A 565 12.75 20.02 -0.50
CA VAL A 565 13.73 20.99 -1.02
C VAL A 565 14.55 21.56 0.13
N ARG A 566 15.87 21.42 0.07
CA ARG A 566 16.82 21.96 1.06
C ARG A 566 18.09 22.47 0.38
N GLN A 567 18.50 23.69 0.71
CA GLN A 567 19.81 24.26 0.35
C GLN A 567 20.15 24.17 -1.16
N GLY A 568 19.16 24.41 -2.03
CA GLY A 568 19.35 24.34 -3.49
C GLY A 568 19.40 22.91 -4.03
N ARG A 569 18.87 21.93 -3.29
CA ARG A 569 18.79 20.51 -3.65
C ARG A 569 17.38 19.99 -3.39
N VAL A 570 16.92 19.01 -4.17
CA VAL A 570 15.69 18.26 -3.91
C VAL A 570 16.03 16.83 -3.47
N TRP A 571 15.32 16.33 -2.47
CA TRP A 571 15.49 15.00 -1.90
C TRP A 571 14.22 14.18 -2.08
N THR A 572 14.36 12.92 -2.50
CA THR A 572 13.26 11.94 -2.63
C THR A 572 13.68 10.58 -2.07
N TYR A 573 12.72 9.75 -1.68
CA TYR A 573 12.96 8.40 -1.19
C TYR A 573 12.52 7.38 -2.24
N ALA A 574 13.49 6.75 -2.91
CA ALA A 574 13.26 5.56 -3.74
C ALA A 574 13.13 4.37 -2.79
N TRP A 575 11.90 4.13 -2.31
CA TRP A 575 11.69 3.28 -1.13
C TRP A 575 11.95 1.81 -1.42
N LEU A 576 11.63 1.33 -2.62
CA LEU A 576 11.92 -0.03 -3.09
C LEU A 576 13.41 -0.31 -3.33
N ASP A 577 14.27 0.71 -3.27
CA ASP A 577 15.74 0.58 -3.26
C ASP A 577 16.34 0.89 -1.87
N ASN A 578 15.51 1.27 -0.90
CA ASN A 578 15.93 1.84 0.38
C ASN A 578 16.90 3.02 0.21
N GLN A 579 16.77 3.85 -0.82
CA GLN A 579 17.69 4.97 -1.08
C GLN A 579 17.01 6.33 -0.90
N LEU A 580 17.54 7.16 0.01
CA LEU A 580 17.31 8.60 -0.01
C LEU A 580 18.27 9.24 -1.02
N VAL A 581 17.72 9.99 -1.96
CA VAL A 581 18.40 10.46 -3.16
C VAL A 581 18.29 11.98 -3.29
N GLY A 582 19.44 12.66 -3.37
CA GLY A 582 19.52 14.12 -3.47
C GLY A 582 20.04 14.60 -4.83
N LEU A 583 19.29 15.49 -5.48
CA LEU A 583 19.65 16.13 -6.75
C LEU A 583 19.89 17.64 -6.56
N ASP A 584 20.85 18.19 -7.30
CA ASP A 584 21.12 19.63 -7.31
C ASP A 584 20.10 20.35 -8.19
N LEU A 585 19.64 21.54 -7.77
CA LEU A 585 18.68 22.36 -8.50
C LEU A 585 19.35 23.53 -9.24
N PRO A 586 18.79 24.01 -10.37
CA PRO A 586 17.63 23.44 -11.07
C PRO A 586 17.93 22.09 -11.73
N LEU A 587 16.93 21.21 -11.79
CA LEU A 587 17.02 19.93 -12.49
C LEU A 587 17.27 20.15 -13.99
N MET A 588 18.04 19.24 -14.57
CA MET A 588 18.42 19.20 -15.99
C MET A 588 18.20 17.77 -16.50
N ASN A 589 17.87 17.60 -17.78
CA ASN A 589 17.65 16.29 -18.38
C ASN A 589 18.85 15.34 -18.18
N GLY A 590 18.60 14.14 -17.64
CA GLY A 590 19.65 13.14 -17.52
C GLY A 590 19.30 11.88 -16.72
N ILE A 591 20.37 11.12 -16.43
CA ILE A 591 20.37 9.99 -15.51
C ILE A 591 21.26 10.38 -14.33
N LEU A 592 20.87 9.94 -13.14
CA LEU A 592 21.63 10.13 -11.91
C LEU A 592 23.12 9.80 -12.07
N LYS A 593 23.98 10.72 -11.62
CA LYS A 593 25.38 10.43 -11.35
C LYS A 593 25.49 10.03 -9.86
N PRO A 594 26.09 8.88 -9.49
CA PRO A 594 25.96 8.26 -8.15
C PRO A 594 26.55 9.01 -6.92
N LYS A 595 26.47 10.34 -6.82
CA LYS A 595 27.16 11.11 -5.79
C LYS A 595 26.37 11.34 -4.49
N ASN A 596 25.05 11.12 -4.46
CA ASN A 596 24.20 11.56 -3.36
C ASN A 596 23.00 10.62 -3.10
N ALA A 597 23.25 9.32 -3.07
CA ALA A 597 22.30 8.32 -2.56
C ALA A 597 22.82 7.76 -1.22
N VAL A 598 21.93 7.62 -0.23
CA VAL A 598 22.24 6.98 1.05
C VAL A 598 21.19 5.94 1.41
N THR A 599 21.64 4.81 1.95
CA THR A 599 20.74 3.74 2.41
C THR A 599 19.93 4.16 3.63
N ILE A 600 18.66 3.82 3.63
CA ILE A 600 17.66 4.13 4.65
C ILE A 600 17.11 2.83 5.24
N GLY A 601 17.22 2.69 6.56
CA GLY A 601 16.72 1.51 7.28
C GLY A 601 17.49 0.23 6.98
N ASN A 602 16.85 -0.89 7.28
CA ASN A 602 17.37 -2.24 7.06
C ASN A 602 16.19 -3.14 6.68
N ASP A 603 15.88 -3.18 5.39
CA ASP A 603 14.78 -3.98 4.84
C ASP A 603 15.05 -5.49 5.01
N PRO A 604 14.23 -6.19 5.83
CA PRO A 604 14.38 -7.62 6.11
C PRO A 604 13.78 -8.50 4.99
N THR A 605 13.10 -7.92 4.00
CA THR A 605 12.35 -8.67 2.99
C THR A 605 13.30 -9.51 2.10
N PRO A 606 13.00 -10.81 1.88
CA PRO A 606 13.76 -11.69 1.00
C PRO A 606 14.02 -11.06 -0.38
N LEU A 607 15.21 -11.32 -0.93
CA LEU A 607 15.67 -10.63 -2.14
C LEU A 607 14.73 -10.87 -3.33
N GLU A 608 14.22 -12.08 -3.44
CA GLU A 608 13.32 -12.56 -4.48
C GLU A 608 12.01 -11.77 -4.49
N ILE A 609 11.44 -11.54 -3.30
CA ILE A 609 10.21 -10.76 -3.11
C ILE A 609 10.45 -9.29 -3.45
N ARG A 610 11.58 -8.71 -3.03
CA ARG A 610 11.92 -7.31 -3.38
C ARG A 610 12.18 -7.13 -4.87
N GLN A 611 12.69 -8.16 -5.56
CA GLN A 611 12.83 -8.15 -7.01
C GLN A 611 11.45 -8.18 -7.69
N GLY A 612 10.55 -9.08 -7.28
CA GLY A 612 9.18 -9.12 -7.77
C GLY A 612 8.39 -7.84 -7.50
N GLN A 613 8.53 -7.26 -6.30
CA GLN A 613 7.87 -6.00 -5.91
C GLN A 613 8.33 -4.82 -6.76
N ARG A 614 9.64 -4.72 -7.06
CA ARG A 614 10.16 -3.71 -8.01
C ARG A 614 9.51 -3.86 -9.37
N MET A 615 9.48 -5.07 -9.94
CA MET A 615 8.86 -5.33 -11.25
C MET A 615 7.36 -5.02 -11.27
N PHE A 616 6.66 -5.26 -10.16
CA PHE A 616 5.23 -4.98 -10.03
C PHE A 616 4.90 -3.47 -10.04
N ASN A 617 5.81 -2.64 -9.53
CA ASN A 617 5.67 -1.18 -9.44
C ASN A 617 6.36 -0.43 -10.59
N ASP A 618 7.28 -1.08 -11.33
CA ASP A 618 8.05 -0.46 -12.40
C ASP A 618 7.29 -0.45 -13.74
N ALA A 619 6.96 0.76 -14.23
CA ALA A 619 6.33 0.91 -15.54
C ALA A 619 7.22 0.42 -16.68
N PHE A 620 8.56 0.42 -16.54
CA PHE A 620 9.48 -0.06 -17.59
C PHE A 620 9.34 -1.56 -17.89
N PHE A 621 8.67 -2.33 -17.03
CA PHE A 621 8.30 -3.72 -17.29
C PHE A 621 7.15 -3.87 -18.29
N SER A 622 6.31 -2.83 -18.45
CA SER A 622 5.27 -2.78 -19.48
C SER A 622 5.83 -2.47 -20.87
N LYS A 623 5.08 -2.86 -21.92
CA LYS A 623 5.48 -2.64 -23.31
C LYS A 623 5.64 -1.17 -23.68
N ASN A 624 4.72 -0.33 -23.21
CA ASN A 624 4.66 1.10 -23.54
C ASN A 624 5.38 1.99 -22.52
N LYS A 625 5.73 1.44 -21.34
CA LYS A 625 6.47 2.11 -20.26
C LYS A 625 5.71 3.23 -19.54
N ASP A 626 4.39 3.18 -19.64
CA ASP A 626 3.43 4.18 -19.15
C ASP A 626 2.69 3.78 -17.87
N PHE A 627 2.50 2.48 -17.60
CA PHE A 627 1.91 2.00 -16.36
C PHE A 627 2.57 0.71 -15.84
N SER A 628 2.30 0.41 -14.57
CA SER A 628 2.76 -0.76 -13.82
C SER A 628 1.57 -1.59 -13.33
N CYS A 629 1.79 -2.79 -12.78
CA CYS A 629 0.72 -3.57 -12.16
C CYS A 629 0.05 -2.81 -11.00
N ASN A 630 0.82 -1.99 -10.26
CA ASN A 630 0.34 -1.12 -9.17
C ASN A 630 -0.57 0.04 -9.64
N ASN A 631 -0.81 0.20 -10.94
CA ASN A 631 -1.79 1.17 -11.45
C ASN A 631 -3.25 0.66 -11.36
N CYS A 632 -3.47 -0.64 -11.58
CA CYS A 632 -4.75 -1.31 -11.29
C CYS A 632 -4.78 -1.89 -9.88
N HIS A 633 -3.65 -2.43 -9.40
CA HIS A 633 -3.55 -3.12 -8.11
C HIS A 633 -2.82 -2.25 -7.09
N ILE A 634 -3.39 -1.09 -6.75
CA ILE A 634 -2.78 -0.12 -5.83
C ILE A 634 -2.56 -0.81 -4.47
N ASP A 635 -1.33 -0.80 -3.96
CA ASP A 635 -0.92 -1.54 -2.75
C ASP A 635 -1.20 -3.06 -2.80
N GLY A 636 -1.35 -3.63 -4.00
CA GLY A 636 -1.76 -5.02 -4.16
C GLY A 636 -3.26 -5.24 -3.85
N LEU A 637 -4.06 -4.17 -3.79
CA LEU A 637 -5.51 -4.20 -3.68
C LEU A 637 -6.15 -4.03 -5.06
N THR A 638 -7.02 -3.03 -5.20
CA THR A 638 -7.89 -2.79 -6.35
C THR A 638 -7.94 -1.29 -6.62
N ASP A 639 -8.06 -0.91 -7.88
CA ASP A 639 -8.40 0.45 -8.31
C ASP A 639 -9.90 0.75 -8.13
N GLY A 640 -10.68 -0.24 -7.70
CA GLY A 640 -12.12 -0.11 -7.55
C GLY A 640 -12.89 -0.08 -8.87
N LEU A 641 -12.24 -0.41 -9.99
CA LEU A 641 -12.82 -0.29 -11.33
C LEU A 641 -13.24 -1.65 -11.88
N VAL A 642 -14.23 -1.60 -12.78
CA VAL A 642 -14.62 -2.71 -13.65
C VAL A 642 -13.94 -2.53 -15.01
N TRP A 643 -13.36 -3.61 -15.52
CA TRP A 643 -12.59 -3.66 -16.75
C TRP A 643 -13.03 -4.86 -17.58
N ASN A 644 -12.98 -4.75 -18.92
CA ASN A 644 -13.14 -5.92 -19.78
C ASN A 644 -11.81 -6.67 -19.91
N LEU A 645 -11.67 -7.80 -19.21
CA LEU A 645 -10.42 -8.53 -19.04
C LEU A 645 -10.48 -9.97 -19.58
N LEU A 646 -9.53 -10.30 -20.46
CA LEU A 646 -9.21 -11.66 -20.89
C LEU A 646 -10.46 -12.46 -21.34
N VAL A 647 -10.70 -13.60 -20.71
CA VAL A 647 -11.85 -14.49 -20.97
C VAL A 647 -13.00 -14.30 -19.98
N ASP A 648 -12.81 -13.45 -18.97
CA ASP A 648 -13.79 -13.24 -17.89
C ASP A 648 -14.80 -12.14 -18.24
N GLY A 649 -14.46 -11.23 -19.16
CA GLY A 649 -15.31 -10.13 -19.58
C GLY A 649 -15.28 -8.97 -18.60
N ASP A 650 -16.42 -8.34 -18.34
CA ASP A 650 -16.54 -7.18 -17.44
C ASP A 650 -16.43 -7.62 -15.98
N VAL A 651 -15.25 -7.43 -15.39
CA VAL A 651 -14.91 -7.84 -14.03
C VAL A 651 -14.09 -6.79 -13.29
N ASN A 652 -14.17 -6.76 -11.96
CA ASN A 652 -13.37 -5.85 -11.16
C ASN A 652 -11.94 -6.36 -10.93
N THR A 653 -11.02 -5.43 -10.70
CA THR A 653 -9.63 -5.73 -10.34
C THR A 653 -9.57 -6.47 -9.01
N LEU A 654 -8.97 -7.67 -9.01
CA LEU A 654 -8.80 -8.53 -7.83
C LEU A 654 -7.68 -8.04 -6.90
N ALA A 655 -7.90 -8.14 -5.59
CA ALA A 655 -6.84 -7.94 -4.60
C ALA A 655 -5.91 -9.15 -4.50
N PHE A 656 -4.63 -8.92 -4.21
CA PHE A 656 -3.61 -9.95 -4.03
C PHE A 656 -3.34 -10.36 -2.57
N ARG A 657 -3.94 -9.68 -1.58
CA ARG A 657 -3.84 -10.08 -0.16
C ARG A 657 -4.26 -11.55 0.02
N ASN A 658 -3.32 -12.41 0.42
CA ASN A 658 -3.45 -13.86 0.59
C ASN A 658 -3.75 -14.69 -0.69
N VAL A 659 -3.51 -14.14 -1.90
CA VAL A 659 -3.86 -14.80 -3.18
C VAL A 659 -3.23 -16.18 -3.37
N GLY A 660 -2.09 -16.47 -2.74
CA GLY A 660 -1.45 -17.79 -2.81
C GLY A 660 -2.36 -18.97 -2.39
N GLY A 661 -3.39 -18.71 -1.57
CA GLY A 661 -4.36 -19.72 -1.11
C GLY A 661 -5.67 -19.78 -1.90
N THR A 662 -5.89 -18.93 -2.90
CA THR A 662 -7.23 -18.72 -3.53
C THR A 662 -7.38 -19.40 -4.90
N GLY A 663 -6.64 -20.49 -5.16
CA GLY A 663 -6.74 -21.20 -6.44
C GLY A 663 -8.05 -22.01 -6.57
N PRO A 664 -8.58 -22.22 -7.78
CA PRO A 664 -8.04 -21.79 -9.08
C PRO A 664 -8.25 -20.29 -9.37
N PHE A 665 -7.46 -19.76 -10.29
CA PHE A 665 -7.32 -18.34 -10.60
C PHE A 665 -8.08 -17.93 -11.87
N LEU A 666 -8.24 -16.62 -12.08
CA LEU A 666 -9.30 -15.95 -12.88
C LEU A 666 -10.69 -16.04 -12.23
N TRP A 667 -11.60 -15.13 -12.61
CA TRP A 667 -12.96 -15.08 -12.05
C TRP A 667 -13.78 -16.32 -12.38
N GLY A 668 -13.55 -16.93 -13.55
CA GLY A 668 -14.13 -18.22 -13.91
C GLY A 668 -13.37 -19.44 -13.37
N GLY A 669 -12.31 -19.26 -12.57
CA GLY A 669 -11.53 -20.36 -11.98
C GLY A 669 -10.82 -21.26 -13.00
N GLN A 670 -10.44 -20.74 -14.17
CA GLN A 670 -9.94 -21.53 -15.29
C GLN A 670 -8.44 -21.90 -15.16
N LEU A 671 -7.65 -21.20 -14.33
CA LEU A 671 -6.19 -21.38 -14.26
C LEU A 671 -5.75 -22.11 -12.97
N PRO A 672 -4.99 -23.21 -13.04
CA PRO A 672 -4.69 -24.04 -11.88
C PRO A 672 -3.58 -23.48 -10.97
N THR A 673 -2.75 -22.56 -11.47
CA THR A 673 -1.61 -22.00 -10.71
C THR A 673 -1.53 -20.49 -10.86
N LEU A 674 -0.98 -19.81 -9.83
CA LEU A 674 -0.75 -18.37 -9.90
C LEU A 674 0.30 -18.02 -10.97
N PHE A 675 1.22 -18.94 -11.29
CA PHE A 675 2.18 -18.76 -12.38
C PHE A 675 1.49 -18.75 -13.76
N ASP A 676 0.50 -19.62 -13.98
CA ASP A 676 -0.34 -19.57 -15.18
C ASP A 676 -1.15 -18.27 -15.25
N PHE A 677 -1.71 -17.81 -14.12
CA PHE A 677 -2.39 -16.51 -14.02
C PHE A 677 -1.48 -15.34 -14.38
N SER A 678 -0.28 -15.26 -13.77
CA SER A 678 0.73 -14.26 -14.10
C SER A 678 1.01 -14.23 -15.61
N ARG A 679 1.23 -15.39 -16.24
CA ARG A 679 1.46 -15.48 -17.70
C ARG A 679 0.31 -14.92 -18.54
N GLU A 680 -0.93 -15.14 -18.13
CA GLU A 680 -2.09 -14.62 -18.86
C GLU A 680 -2.26 -13.11 -18.64
N VAL A 681 -2.09 -12.62 -17.41
CA VAL A 681 -2.17 -11.18 -17.08
C VAL A 681 -1.07 -10.35 -17.75
N LEU A 682 0.15 -10.87 -17.91
CA LEU A 682 1.22 -10.15 -18.62
C LEU A 682 0.88 -9.84 -20.09
N LYS A 683 -0.11 -10.51 -20.69
CA LYS A 683 -0.63 -10.17 -22.03
C LYS A 683 -1.37 -8.84 -22.07
N LEU A 684 -2.01 -8.45 -20.95
CA LEU A 684 -2.68 -7.15 -20.81
C LEU A 684 -1.66 -6.01 -20.81
N VAL A 685 -0.56 -6.20 -20.08
CA VAL A 685 0.53 -5.23 -19.89
C VAL A 685 1.56 -5.25 -21.05
N GLY A 686 1.53 -6.32 -21.86
CA GLY A 686 2.43 -6.54 -22.99
C GLY A 686 3.87 -6.85 -22.59
N ALA A 687 4.12 -7.23 -21.34
CA ALA A 687 5.46 -7.47 -20.80
C ALA A 687 6.09 -8.75 -21.40
N ASP A 688 7.35 -8.65 -21.86
CA ASP A 688 8.13 -9.78 -22.35
C ASP A 688 9.01 -10.33 -21.21
N ALA A 689 8.41 -11.16 -20.35
CA ALA A 689 9.04 -11.68 -19.14
C ALA A 689 9.65 -13.08 -19.35
N SER A 690 10.88 -13.29 -18.88
CA SER A 690 11.45 -14.63 -18.75
C SER A 690 10.78 -15.46 -17.65
N GLY A 691 10.97 -16.78 -17.67
CA GLY A 691 10.44 -17.66 -16.63
C GLY A 691 10.88 -17.27 -15.21
N ALA A 692 12.15 -16.87 -15.04
CA ALA A 692 12.68 -16.41 -13.76
C ALA A 692 12.05 -15.08 -13.30
N GLU A 693 11.79 -14.16 -14.22
CA GLU A 693 11.06 -12.92 -13.93
C GLU A 693 9.61 -13.21 -13.49
N MET A 694 8.91 -14.15 -14.14
CA MET A 694 7.58 -14.56 -13.69
C MET A 694 7.59 -15.29 -12.34
N GLU A 695 8.63 -16.08 -12.03
CA GLU A 695 8.83 -16.68 -10.70
C GLU A 695 8.99 -15.61 -9.62
N LEU A 696 9.80 -14.57 -9.85
CA LEU A 696 9.98 -13.45 -8.92
C LEU A 696 8.67 -12.67 -8.69
N LEU A 697 7.96 -12.33 -9.77
CA LEU A 697 6.66 -11.65 -9.70
C LEU A 697 5.62 -12.48 -8.93
N THR A 698 5.52 -13.78 -9.23
CA THR A 698 4.61 -14.71 -8.55
C THR A 698 4.99 -14.87 -7.06
N THR A 699 6.28 -14.94 -6.74
CA THR A 699 6.78 -15.03 -5.35
C THR A 699 6.42 -13.77 -4.55
N TYR A 700 6.52 -12.58 -5.15
CA TYR A 700 6.03 -11.35 -4.54
C TYR A 700 4.52 -11.39 -4.30
N MET A 701 3.71 -11.72 -5.31
CA MET A 701 2.25 -11.79 -5.17
C MET A 701 1.81 -12.76 -4.08
N GLN A 702 2.46 -13.92 -3.97
CA GLN A 702 2.20 -14.90 -2.89
C GLN A 702 2.57 -14.40 -1.49
N SER A 703 3.49 -13.44 -1.38
CA SER A 703 3.91 -12.89 -0.09
C SER A 703 2.93 -11.86 0.47
N VAL A 704 2.15 -11.19 -0.39
CA VAL A 704 1.22 -10.15 0.05
C VAL A 704 0.15 -10.77 0.94
N THR A 705 0.03 -10.28 2.17
CA THR A 705 -0.89 -10.81 3.18
C THR A 705 -1.83 -9.73 3.69
N ALA A 706 -2.93 -10.15 4.32
CA ALA A 706 -3.86 -9.22 4.93
C ALA A 706 -3.25 -8.62 6.23
N PRO A 707 -3.51 -7.33 6.52
CA PRO A 707 -3.20 -6.75 7.82
C PRO A 707 -4.01 -7.41 8.94
N PRO A 708 -3.65 -7.17 10.22
CA PRO A 708 -4.43 -7.65 11.36
C PRO A 708 -5.89 -7.18 11.24
N ASN A 709 -6.85 -8.10 11.39
CA ASN A 709 -8.25 -7.76 11.25
C ASN A 709 -8.72 -6.96 12.49
N PRO A 710 -9.23 -5.72 12.36
CA PRO A 710 -9.62 -4.87 13.49
C PRO A 710 -10.82 -5.43 14.29
N TYR A 711 -11.56 -6.39 13.71
CA TYR A 711 -12.65 -7.12 14.36
C TYR A 711 -12.23 -8.49 14.92
N SER A 712 -10.97 -8.89 14.75
CA SER A 712 -10.39 -10.02 15.49
C SER A 712 -9.55 -9.50 16.65
N GLY A 713 -9.97 -9.87 17.85
CA GLY A 713 -9.10 -9.84 19.00
C GLY A 713 -8.04 -10.95 18.96
N PRO A 714 -7.18 -11.00 19.98
CA PRO A 714 -6.11 -11.95 20.13
C PRO A 714 -6.45 -13.43 19.85
N GLY A 715 -5.48 -14.16 19.30
CA GLY A 715 -5.61 -15.60 19.01
C GLY A 715 -6.66 -15.94 17.95
N GLY A 716 -7.13 -14.94 17.19
CA GLY A 716 -8.24 -15.10 16.24
C GLY A 716 -9.63 -15.12 16.89
N LYS A 717 -9.76 -14.81 18.19
CA LYS A 717 -11.06 -14.61 18.83
C LYS A 717 -11.71 -13.38 18.20
N LEU A 718 -12.90 -13.52 17.62
CA LEU A 718 -13.61 -12.37 17.08
C LEU A 718 -14.13 -11.47 18.21
N THR A 719 -14.17 -10.17 17.95
CA THR A 719 -14.94 -9.19 18.74
C THR A 719 -16.43 -9.53 18.71
N ASP A 720 -17.24 -8.93 19.59
CA ASP A 720 -18.70 -9.11 19.55
C ASP A 720 -19.30 -8.80 18.16
N LEU A 721 -18.80 -7.75 17.49
CA LEU A 721 -19.17 -7.42 16.11
C LEU A 721 -18.69 -8.47 15.10
N GLY A 722 -17.48 -9.01 15.27
CA GLY A 722 -16.96 -10.08 14.45
C GLY A 722 -17.76 -11.39 14.59
N GLU A 723 -18.15 -11.78 15.81
CA GLU A 723 -19.02 -12.95 16.03
C GLU A 723 -20.43 -12.71 15.46
N ILE A 724 -20.98 -11.50 15.55
CA ILE A 724 -22.24 -11.13 14.86
C ILE A 724 -22.08 -11.28 13.34
N GLY A 725 -20.98 -10.78 12.75
CA GLY A 725 -20.68 -10.92 11.33
C GLY A 725 -20.54 -12.38 10.89
N LYS A 726 -19.85 -13.20 11.68
CA LYS A 726 -19.72 -14.65 11.47
C LYS A 726 -21.05 -15.39 11.59
N GLN A 727 -21.91 -15.02 12.52
CA GLN A 727 -23.27 -15.56 12.64
C GLN A 727 -24.15 -15.17 11.46
N LEU A 728 -24.02 -13.94 10.95
CA LEU A 728 -24.72 -13.47 9.76
C LEU A 728 -24.27 -14.27 8.51
N PHE A 729 -22.95 -14.38 8.29
CA PHE A 729 -22.32 -15.06 7.17
C PHE A 729 -22.68 -16.55 7.09
N ASN A 730 -22.60 -17.26 8.22
CA ASN A 730 -22.92 -18.69 8.30
C ASN A 730 -24.42 -18.98 8.52
N GLY A 731 -25.24 -17.94 8.68
CA GLY A 731 -26.64 -18.02 9.05
C GLY A 731 -27.54 -17.31 8.04
N PRO A 732 -28.32 -16.29 8.45
CA PRO A 732 -29.45 -15.79 7.66
C PRO A 732 -29.07 -15.03 6.37
N ALA A 733 -27.82 -14.58 6.21
CA ALA A 733 -27.36 -14.02 4.92
C ALA A 733 -26.97 -15.12 3.92
N GLY A 734 -26.75 -16.36 4.36
CA GLY A 734 -26.44 -17.51 3.50
C GLY A 734 -25.09 -17.45 2.79
N CYS A 735 -24.23 -16.47 3.07
CA CYS A 735 -22.94 -16.26 2.39
C CYS A 735 -22.06 -17.52 2.39
N GLY A 736 -22.03 -18.25 3.51
CA GLY A 736 -21.29 -19.50 3.63
C GLY A 736 -21.73 -20.61 2.66
N ALA A 737 -22.89 -20.53 2.01
CA ALA A 737 -23.29 -21.50 0.99
C ALA A 737 -22.66 -21.26 -0.38
N CYS A 738 -22.09 -20.06 -0.62
CA CYS A 738 -21.39 -19.69 -1.85
C CYS A 738 -19.87 -19.58 -1.67
N HIS A 739 -19.41 -19.42 -0.43
CA HIS A 739 -18.01 -19.18 -0.07
C HIS A 739 -17.43 -20.28 0.87
N SER A 740 -17.85 -21.54 0.68
CA SER A 740 -17.43 -22.73 1.46
C SER A 740 -16.28 -23.51 0.82
#